data_AF-A0A933J9D9-F1
#
_entry.id   AF-A0A933J9D9-F1
#
_cell.length_a   1.000
_cell.length_b   1.000
_cell.length_c   1.000
_cell.angle_alpha   90.00
_cell.angle_beta   90.00
_cell.angle_gamma   90.00
#
_symmetry.space_group_name_H-M   'P 1'
#
loop_
_entity.id
_entity.type
_entity.pdbx_description
1 polymer ?
#
loop_
_entity_poly.entity_id
_entity_poly.type
_entity_poly.pdbx_seq_one_letter_code
_entity_poly.pdbx_strand_id
1 'polypeptide(L)'
;METLTFLREQPIFAGVAPEKISEVIGESRIESFKRGDVIIAQGEPGWFLGLMLEGSAEAVMTDQLGERRRLGVIRPGGVAGEMSLMTGEPSCADVVALEPCRMMLMRRDVFTRQLVANPQVIRFLSRTIAKRFAEREKIHIEAARLGAAAQDPYGLDLRAREAMTLLVINCGSSSLKYSLYDTADERRYAQGQIERIGQENACHAFRGPRGEYSQPLGKTDHSGAMKALVAALAHPERGVLRGKELPSAIGHRVVHGGDRYSNAVVIDDSVILAIEETATLAPLHNPVNLLGIKAAMEAFPGVPNVAVFDTAFHMRMPPAAFLYGLPYEYYERDRLRRYGFHGTSHKYVSLTAATSLGKRVGELKIISCHLGNGASVAAIDHGRSVDTSMGMTPVEGLIMGTRAGDVDPGLLVHIARKGGLTHDQLDELLNKRSGLLGLSGISSDMREVLHAAGEGHQRALLALKAFSYRVRKYLGAALAALGGVDALIFTGGIGEGSAQVRALATQGLSGLGIAIDEEKNRNVRLDRSRVAEISGRDSKARVLVVHTDESRMIARETLRALGRDQVSALLHSNPAPIPIEVSARHVHLKPEHVSALFGSAHALTVRGELSQPGQFACEETVNLIGPKGAIQRVRILGPERKESQIEISMTEEYALGIHAPIRMSGDIEGTPGITLEGPKGTLVLDRGVILAQRHIHMSPEEALSYGLMDRDVVQIRVAGERELVFGDVTVRVHPSFRLAMHLDTDEANAAQIKTGQSGVLVSLQHRRH
;
A
#
# COMPACT_ATOMS: atom_id res chain seq x y z
N MET A 1 -43.66 13.71 -4.06
CA MET A 1 -44.39 13.54 -2.79
C MET A 1 -44.54 12.06 -2.42
N GLU A 2 -44.96 11.17 -3.31
CA GLU A 2 -45.13 9.72 -3.00
C GLU A 2 -43.87 9.03 -2.48
N THR A 3 -42.70 9.24 -3.09
CA THR A 3 -41.44 8.62 -2.63
C THR A 3 -41.05 9.08 -1.23
N LEU A 4 -41.18 10.38 -0.92
CA LEU A 4 -40.87 10.91 0.41
C LEU A 4 -41.76 10.29 1.49
N THR A 5 -43.06 10.16 1.22
CA THR A 5 -44.01 9.51 2.13
C THR A 5 -43.64 8.04 2.35
N PHE A 6 -43.37 7.29 1.28
CA PHE A 6 -42.92 5.89 1.38
C PHE A 6 -41.63 5.76 2.19
N LEU A 7 -40.62 6.60 1.92
CA LEU A 7 -39.32 6.53 2.60
C LEU A 7 -39.42 6.83 4.09
N ARG A 8 -40.28 7.76 4.52
CA ARG A 8 -40.51 8.05 5.94
C ARG A 8 -40.99 6.85 6.75
N GLU A 9 -41.69 5.93 6.10
CA GLU A 9 -42.22 4.71 6.72
C GLU A 9 -41.20 3.55 6.71
N GLN A 10 -40.07 3.70 6.01
CA GLN A 10 -39.08 2.63 5.90
C GLN A 10 -38.15 2.57 7.12
N PRO A 11 -37.80 1.37 7.62
CA PRO A 11 -36.92 1.21 8.78
C PRO A 11 -35.55 1.89 8.65
N ILE A 12 -35.00 1.98 7.44
CA ILE A 12 -33.71 2.63 7.16
C ILE A 12 -33.76 4.17 7.33
N PHE A 13 -34.95 4.78 7.36
CA PHE A 13 -35.12 6.22 7.59
C PHE A 13 -35.78 6.53 8.94
N ALA A 14 -35.88 5.53 9.83
CA ALA A 14 -36.43 5.74 11.16
C ALA A 14 -35.64 6.82 11.93
N GLY A 15 -36.36 7.82 12.44
CA GLY A 15 -35.77 8.95 13.16
C GLY A 15 -35.02 9.97 12.29
N VAL A 16 -35.07 9.87 10.95
CA VAL A 16 -34.47 10.86 10.04
C VAL A 16 -35.47 11.97 9.74
N ALA A 17 -35.04 13.23 9.85
CA ALA A 17 -35.89 14.40 9.57
C ALA A 17 -36.33 14.45 8.09
N PRO A 18 -37.57 14.85 7.77
CA PRO A 18 -38.10 14.87 6.39
C PRO A 18 -37.26 15.69 5.40
N GLU A 19 -36.64 16.77 5.87
CA GLU A 19 -35.76 17.64 5.08
C GLU A 19 -34.52 16.86 4.63
N LYS A 20 -33.94 16.08 5.55
CA LYS A 20 -32.78 15.24 5.31
C LYS A 20 -33.09 14.06 4.38
N ILE A 21 -34.30 13.49 4.49
CA ILE A 21 -34.77 12.47 3.52
C ILE A 21 -34.91 13.09 2.12
N SER A 22 -35.38 14.34 2.03
CA SER A 22 -35.52 15.05 0.75
C SER A 22 -34.17 15.32 0.10
N GLU A 23 -33.14 15.69 0.89
CA GLU A 23 -31.75 15.80 0.41
C GLU A 23 -31.22 14.46 -0.10
N VAL A 24 -31.43 13.37 0.66
CA VAL A 24 -31.02 12.02 0.25
C VAL A 24 -31.67 11.60 -1.07
N ILE A 25 -32.96 11.90 -1.27
CA ILE A 25 -33.65 11.66 -2.55
C ILE A 25 -33.00 12.46 -3.68
N GLY A 26 -32.70 13.75 -3.45
CA GLY A 26 -32.10 14.64 -4.44
C GLY A 26 -30.69 14.22 -4.89
N GLU A 27 -29.95 13.54 -4.02
CA GLU A 27 -28.59 13.06 -4.30
C GLU A 27 -28.50 11.57 -4.66
N SER A 28 -29.63 10.85 -4.62
CA SER A 28 -29.73 9.45 -5.01
C SER A 28 -30.21 9.32 -6.46
N ARG A 29 -29.89 8.19 -7.10
CA ARG A 29 -30.45 7.84 -8.41
C ARG A 29 -31.61 6.87 -8.23
N ILE A 30 -32.71 7.06 -8.95
CA ILE A 30 -33.80 6.07 -9.00
C ILE A 30 -33.73 5.41 -10.37
N GLU A 31 -33.49 4.11 -10.38
CA GLU A 31 -33.38 3.31 -11.61
C GLU A 31 -34.48 2.26 -11.69
N SER A 32 -34.90 1.98 -12.92
CA SER A 32 -35.90 0.96 -13.23
C SER A 32 -35.21 -0.22 -13.90
N PHE A 33 -35.49 -1.42 -13.42
CA PHE A 33 -34.91 -2.67 -13.91
C PHE A 33 -36.01 -3.56 -14.46
N LYS A 34 -35.72 -4.25 -15.57
CA LYS A 34 -36.59 -5.27 -16.14
C LYS A 34 -36.29 -6.61 -15.48
N ARG A 35 -37.26 -7.54 -15.56
CA ARG A 35 -37.05 -8.91 -15.11
C ARG A 35 -35.78 -9.51 -15.76
N GLY A 36 -34.90 -10.05 -14.93
CA GLY A 36 -33.64 -10.66 -15.36
C GLY A 36 -32.44 -9.70 -15.38
N ASP A 37 -32.64 -8.39 -15.21
CA ASP A 37 -31.52 -7.45 -15.12
C ASP A 37 -30.72 -7.69 -13.85
N VAL A 38 -29.39 -7.72 -13.99
CA VAL A 38 -28.45 -7.77 -12.84
C VAL A 38 -28.31 -6.37 -12.29
N ILE A 39 -28.77 -6.17 -11.06
CA ILE A 39 -28.73 -4.89 -10.32
C ILE A 39 -27.37 -4.75 -9.63
N ILE A 40 -26.85 -5.82 -9.05
CA ILE A 40 -25.51 -5.92 -8.44
C ILE A 40 -24.92 -7.25 -8.88
N ALA A 41 -23.70 -7.26 -9.40
CA ALA A 41 -23.03 -8.50 -9.79
C ALA A 41 -22.13 -9.04 -8.67
N GLN A 42 -22.08 -10.37 -8.53
CA GLN A 42 -21.16 -11.05 -7.63
C GLN A 42 -19.70 -10.73 -8.00
N GLY A 43 -18.86 -10.49 -7.00
CA GLY A 43 -17.45 -10.16 -7.18
C GLY A 43 -17.20 -8.70 -7.56
N GLU A 44 -18.24 -7.90 -7.79
CA GLU A 44 -18.10 -6.45 -7.96
C GLU A 44 -18.11 -5.74 -6.61
N PRO A 45 -17.33 -4.67 -6.42
CA PRO A 45 -17.44 -3.85 -5.21
C PRO A 45 -18.81 -3.16 -5.17
N GLY A 46 -19.42 -3.11 -3.99
CA GLY A 46 -20.67 -2.41 -3.76
C GLY A 46 -20.45 -0.90 -3.74
N TRP A 47 -20.97 -0.21 -4.76
CA TRP A 47 -20.81 1.23 -4.93
C TRP A 47 -21.96 2.06 -4.38
N PHE A 48 -23.11 1.42 -4.12
CA PHE A 48 -24.33 2.05 -3.65
C PHE A 48 -25.09 1.15 -2.69
N LEU A 49 -25.90 1.77 -1.85
CA LEU A 49 -26.92 1.12 -1.06
C LEU A 49 -28.22 1.20 -1.85
N GLY A 50 -28.66 0.08 -2.40
CA GLY A 50 -29.93 0.01 -3.11
C GLY A 50 -31.06 -0.16 -2.11
N LEU A 51 -32.09 0.68 -2.20
CA LEU A 51 -33.37 0.50 -1.49
C LEU A 51 -34.47 0.20 -2.51
N MET A 52 -35.12 -0.94 -2.35
CA MET A 52 -36.22 -1.34 -3.22
C MET A 52 -37.44 -0.44 -2.97
N LEU A 53 -37.89 0.28 -4.00
CA LEU A 53 -39.08 1.13 -3.95
C LEU A 53 -40.33 0.35 -4.39
N GLU A 54 -40.23 -0.37 -5.51
CA GLU A 54 -41.33 -1.11 -6.13
C GLU A 54 -40.81 -2.41 -6.78
N GLY A 55 -41.62 -3.46 -6.80
CA GLY A 55 -41.24 -4.78 -7.36
C GLY A 55 -40.32 -5.58 -6.42
N SER A 56 -39.61 -6.56 -6.97
CA SER A 56 -38.72 -7.43 -6.19
C SER A 56 -37.51 -7.93 -6.97
N ALA A 57 -36.45 -8.25 -6.23
CA ALA A 57 -35.21 -8.84 -6.72
C ALA A 57 -34.82 -10.05 -5.87
N GLU A 58 -34.03 -10.97 -6.42
CA GLU A 58 -33.44 -12.07 -5.68
C GLU A 58 -31.92 -11.93 -5.56
N ALA A 59 -31.40 -12.33 -4.40
CA ALA A 59 -29.97 -12.50 -4.20
C ALA A 59 -29.61 -13.95 -4.53
N VAL A 60 -28.72 -14.17 -5.49
CA VAL A 60 -28.27 -15.49 -5.96
C VAL A 60 -26.76 -15.53 -5.90
N MET A 61 -26.21 -16.48 -5.16
CA MET A 61 -24.79 -16.75 -5.13
C MET A 61 -24.48 -17.87 -6.12
N THR A 62 -23.50 -17.64 -6.99
CA THR A 62 -22.98 -18.64 -7.91
C THR A 62 -21.64 -19.13 -7.36
N ASP A 63 -21.52 -20.42 -7.07
CA ASP A 63 -20.26 -20.98 -6.59
C ASP A 63 -19.25 -21.20 -7.73
N GLN A 64 -18.05 -21.67 -7.40
CA GLN A 64 -16.96 -21.88 -8.37
C GLN A 64 -17.23 -23.04 -9.34
N LEU A 65 -18.19 -23.92 -9.05
CA LEU A 65 -18.63 -25.00 -9.93
C LEU A 65 -19.77 -24.53 -10.87
N GLY A 66 -20.22 -23.29 -10.72
CA GLY A 66 -21.32 -22.71 -11.48
C GLY A 66 -22.70 -23.03 -10.92
N GLU A 67 -22.81 -23.64 -9.73
CA GLU A 67 -24.10 -23.88 -9.10
C GLU A 67 -24.66 -22.57 -8.53
N ARG A 68 -25.90 -22.26 -8.93
CA ARG A 68 -26.62 -21.07 -8.50
C ARG A 68 -27.49 -21.39 -7.29
N ARG A 69 -27.22 -20.74 -6.15
CA ARG A 69 -27.99 -20.88 -4.92
C ARG A 69 -28.65 -19.58 -4.53
N ARG A 70 -29.96 -19.61 -4.32
CA ARG A 70 -30.75 -18.45 -3.89
C ARG A 70 -30.55 -18.16 -2.40
N LEU A 71 -30.11 -16.96 -2.06
CA LEU A 71 -29.91 -16.48 -0.69
C LEU A 71 -31.17 -15.84 -0.10
N GLY A 72 -31.97 -15.14 -0.92
CA GLY A 72 -33.17 -14.47 -0.44
C GLY A 72 -33.85 -13.59 -1.48
N VAL A 73 -34.95 -12.95 -1.08
CA VAL A 73 -35.73 -12.01 -1.91
C VAL A 73 -35.78 -10.65 -1.25
N ILE A 74 -35.48 -9.62 -2.04
CA ILE A 74 -35.51 -8.20 -1.68
C ILE A 74 -36.83 -7.64 -2.20
N ARG A 75 -37.68 -7.18 -1.27
CA ARG A 75 -39.01 -6.59 -1.52
C ARG A 75 -39.00 -5.09 -1.20
N PRO A 76 -40.06 -4.32 -1.51
CA PRO A 76 -40.11 -2.90 -1.18
C PRO A 76 -39.76 -2.65 0.31
N GLY A 77 -38.89 -1.67 0.56
CA GLY A 77 -38.31 -1.40 1.87
C GLY A 77 -37.05 -2.22 2.23
N GLY A 78 -36.77 -3.27 1.46
CA GLY A 78 -35.55 -4.08 1.57
C GLY A 78 -34.34 -3.39 0.94
N VAL A 79 -33.17 -3.65 1.51
CA VAL A 79 -31.89 -3.07 1.06
C VAL A 79 -30.99 -4.10 0.38
N ALA A 80 -30.12 -3.66 -0.52
CA ALA A 80 -29.08 -4.45 -1.16
C ALA A 80 -27.75 -3.67 -1.22
N GLY A 81 -26.63 -4.38 -1.20
CA GLY A 81 -25.30 -3.79 -1.29
C GLY A 81 -24.70 -3.30 0.05
N GLU A 82 -25.45 -3.37 1.15
CA GLU A 82 -25.00 -2.90 2.47
C GLU A 82 -23.80 -3.69 3.01
N MET A 83 -23.74 -5.00 2.76
CA MET A 83 -22.58 -5.82 3.17
C MET A 83 -21.31 -5.32 2.50
N SER A 84 -21.31 -5.18 1.18
CA SER A 84 -20.11 -4.75 0.47
C SER A 84 -19.71 -3.31 0.83
N LEU A 85 -20.68 -2.44 1.08
CA LEU A 85 -20.42 -1.09 1.59
C LEU A 85 -19.78 -1.09 2.98
N MET A 86 -20.21 -1.96 3.89
CA MET A 86 -19.78 -1.94 5.29
C MET A 86 -18.55 -2.81 5.57
N THR A 87 -18.43 -3.99 4.95
CA THR A 87 -17.28 -4.87 5.13
C THR A 87 -16.12 -4.50 4.21
N GLY A 88 -16.40 -3.82 3.09
CA GLY A 88 -15.40 -3.53 2.06
C GLY A 88 -15.07 -4.73 1.15
N GLU A 89 -15.64 -5.91 1.41
CA GLU A 89 -15.52 -7.06 0.52
C GLU A 89 -16.40 -6.88 -0.73
N PRO A 90 -16.03 -7.44 -1.90
CA PRO A 90 -16.91 -7.48 -3.07
C PRO A 90 -18.25 -8.15 -2.76
N SER A 91 -19.28 -7.84 -3.56
CA SER A 91 -20.61 -8.44 -3.43
C SER A 91 -20.50 -9.95 -3.46
N CYS A 92 -21.08 -10.62 -2.46
CA CYS A 92 -21.03 -12.07 -2.33
C CYS A 92 -22.10 -12.79 -3.18
N ALA A 93 -23.00 -12.04 -3.82
CA ALA A 93 -24.09 -12.58 -4.63
C ALA A 93 -24.51 -11.60 -5.72
N ASP A 94 -25.05 -12.14 -6.81
CA ASP A 94 -25.81 -11.38 -7.78
C ASP A 94 -27.13 -10.93 -7.16
N VAL A 95 -27.55 -9.70 -7.41
CA VAL A 95 -28.91 -9.24 -7.15
C VAL A 95 -29.60 -9.06 -8.48
N VAL A 96 -30.59 -9.91 -8.77
CA VAL A 96 -31.25 -9.99 -10.07
C VAL A 96 -32.73 -9.63 -9.91
N ALA A 97 -33.24 -8.73 -10.75
CA ALA A 97 -34.65 -8.36 -10.75
C ALA A 97 -35.55 -9.57 -11.08
N LEU A 98 -36.48 -9.92 -10.18
CA LEU A 98 -37.44 -11.01 -10.38
C LEU A 98 -38.60 -10.60 -11.29
N GLU A 99 -38.94 -9.32 -11.24
CA GLU A 99 -40.01 -8.65 -11.96
C GLU A 99 -39.57 -7.21 -12.27
N PRO A 100 -40.29 -6.46 -13.12
CA PRO A 100 -40.02 -5.04 -13.29
C PRO A 100 -40.03 -4.33 -11.92
N CYS A 101 -38.90 -3.74 -11.54
CA CYS A 101 -38.72 -3.15 -10.22
C CYS A 101 -38.05 -1.78 -10.31
N ARG A 102 -38.28 -0.94 -9.30
CA ARG A 102 -37.63 0.37 -9.15
C ARG A 102 -36.81 0.38 -7.88
N MET A 103 -35.55 0.77 -7.99
CA MET A 103 -34.63 0.82 -6.86
C MET A 103 -34.01 2.22 -6.75
N MET A 104 -33.99 2.75 -5.53
CA MET A 104 -33.23 3.94 -5.20
C MET A 104 -31.80 3.55 -4.87
N LEU A 105 -30.86 3.97 -5.70
CA LEU A 105 -29.43 3.73 -5.54
C LEU A 105 -28.81 4.93 -4.83
N MET A 106 -28.55 4.75 -3.54
CA MET A 106 -27.94 5.77 -2.70
C MET A 106 -26.43 5.58 -2.67
N ARG A 107 -25.66 6.59 -3.05
CA ARG A 107 -24.19 6.51 -2.97
C ARG A 107 -23.72 6.40 -1.52
N ARG A 108 -22.54 5.82 -1.31
CA ARG A 108 -21.96 5.65 0.03
C ARG A 108 -21.75 6.97 0.76
N ASP A 109 -21.31 8.01 0.08
CA ASP A 109 -21.04 9.32 0.68
C ASP A 109 -22.32 10.01 1.15
N VAL A 110 -23.39 9.95 0.34
CA VAL A 110 -24.74 10.38 0.70
C VAL A 110 -25.21 9.59 1.92
N PHE A 111 -25.07 8.27 1.87
CA PHE A 111 -25.40 7.38 2.99
C PHE A 111 -24.61 7.73 4.26
N THR A 112 -23.29 7.91 4.16
CA THR A 112 -22.40 8.18 5.30
C THR A 112 -22.67 9.55 5.91
N ARG A 113 -22.76 10.59 5.07
CA ARG A 113 -23.00 11.96 5.52
C ARG A 113 -24.39 12.14 6.10
N GLN A 114 -25.40 11.56 5.45
CA GLN A 114 -26.79 11.87 5.78
C GLN A 114 -27.43 10.87 6.77
N LEU A 115 -27.03 9.60 6.74
CA LEU A 115 -27.74 8.54 7.45
C LEU A 115 -26.90 7.83 8.53
N VAL A 116 -25.58 7.71 8.37
CA VAL A 116 -24.73 7.03 9.37
C VAL A 116 -24.67 7.78 10.70
N ALA A 117 -24.86 9.10 10.71
CA ALA A 117 -24.96 9.85 11.96
C ALA A 117 -26.21 9.51 12.81
N ASN A 118 -27.18 8.75 12.27
CA ASN A 118 -28.38 8.34 13.00
C ASN A 118 -28.22 6.92 13.59
N PRO A 119 -28.22 6.77 14.93
CA PRO A 119 -28.07 5.46 15.59
C PRO A 119 -29.13 4.43 15.20
N GLN A 120 -30.36 4.85 14.87
CA GLN A 120 -31.42 3.93 14.48
C GLN A 120 -31.14 3.28 13.12
N VAL A 121 -30.53 4.02 12.20
CA VAL A 121 -30.14 3.53 10.88
C VAL A 121 -28.99 2.53 10.99
N ILE A 122 -27.97 2.88 11.77
CA ILE A 122 -26.85 1.97 12.06
C ILE A 122 -27.37 0.65 12.65
N ARG A 123 -28.29 0.71 13.62
CA ARG A 123 -28.86 -0.48 14.25
C ARG A 123 -29.64 -1.35 13.27
N PHE A 124 -30.40 -0.76 12.35
CA PHE A 124 -31.14 -1.47 11.31
C PHE A 124 -30.19 -2.23 10.37
N LEU A 125 -29.14 -1.56 9.89
CA LEU A 125 -28.16 -2.17 8.99
C LEU A 125 -27.34 -3.25 9.66
N SER A 126 -26.94 -3.02 10.91
CA SER A 126 -26.18 -4.00 11.69
C SER A 126 -26.97 -5.29 11.92
N ARG A 127 -28.27 -5.19 12.19
CA ARG A 127 -29.17 -6.37 12.25
C ARG A 127 -29.29 -7.06 10.89
N THR A 128 -29.44 -6.30 9.82
CA THR A 128 -29.55 -6.83 8.45
C THR A 128 -28.28 -7.61 8.07
N ILE A 129 -27.11 -7.05 8.38
CA ILE A 129 -25.81 -7.65 8.12
C ILE A 129 -25.57 -8.86 9.00
N ALA A 130 -25.83 -8.78 10.30
CA ALA A 130 -25.66 -9.92 11.21
C ALA A 130 -26.51 -11.13 10.76
N LYS A 131 -27.74 -10.87 10.29
CA LYS A 131 -28.62 -11.90 9.72
C LYS A 131 -28.02 -12.53 8.46
N ARG A 132 -27.50 -11.71 7.53
CA ARG A 132 -26.87 -12.18 6.29
C ARG A 132 -25.52 -12.88 6.51
N PHE A 133 -24.74 -12.46 7.50
CA PHE A 133 -23.52 -13.14 7.93
C PHE A 133 -23.80 -14.53 8.49
N ALA A 134 -24.81 -14.68 9.34
CA ALA A 134 -25.22 -15.98 9.87
C ALA A 134 -25.70 -16.94 8.76
N GLU A 135 -26.32 -16.40 7.70
CA GLU A 135 -26.70 -17.15 6.50
C GLU A 135 -25.47 -17.54 5.66
N ARG A 136 -24.44 -16.69 5.58
CA ARG A 136 -23.16 -16.93 4.87
C ARG A 136 -22.25 -17.94 5.59
N GLU A 137 -22.18 -17.91 6.92
CA GLU A 137 -21.28 -18.75 7.71
C GLU A 137 -21.63 -20.25 7.62
N LYS A 138 -22.93 -20.57 7.46
CA LYS A 138 -23.40 -21.92 7.12
C LYS A 138 -22.91 -22.43 5.75
N ILE A 139 -22.46 -21.53 4.87
CA ILE A 139 -22.03 -21.83 3.50
C ILE A 139 -20.49 -21.75 3.36
N HIS A 140 -19.80 -21.06 4.27
CA HIS A 140 -18.37 -20.74 4.16
C HIS A 140 -17.41 -21.90 4.50
N ILE A 141 -17.92 -23.02 5.02
CA ILE A 141 -17.07 -24.17 5.40
C ILE A 141 -16.56 -24.96 4.18
N GLU A 142 -17.20 -24.86 3.01
CA GLU A 142 -16.76 -25.54 1.77
C GLU A 142 -15.91 -24.68 0.82
N ALA A 143 -16.13 -23.35 0.78
CA ALA A 143 -15.46 -22.47 -0.18
C ALA A 143 -14.03 -22.02 0.20
N ALA A 144 -13.65 -22.15 1.48
CA ALA A 144 -12.35 -21.72 1.98
C ALA A 144 -11.15 -22.56 1.45
N ARG A 145 -11.39 -23.62 0.68
CA ARG A 145 -10.35 -24.49 0.11
C ARG A 145 -9.83 -24.08 -1.27
N LEU A 146 -10.46 -23.13 -1.97
CA LEU A 146 -10.06 -22.76 -3.34
C LEU A 146 -10.13 -21.23 -3.52
N GLY A 147 -9.04 -20.52 -3.19
CA GLY A 147 -8.95 -19.06 -3.29
C GLY A 147 -8.83 -18.59 -4.74
N ALA A 148 -9.80 -17.81 -5.22
CA ALA A 148 -9.72 -17.12 -6.51
C ALA A 148 -9.27 -15.66 -6.30
N ALA A 149 -8.24 -15.29 -7.05
CA ALA A 149 -7.53 -14.02 -7.00
C ALA A 149 -8.39 -12.83 -7.46
N ALA A 150 -8.35 -11.73 -6.72
CA ALA A 150 -8.63 -10.42 -7.29
C ALA A 150 -7.52 -10.12 -8.32
N GLN A 151 -7.88 -9.71 -9.55
CA GLN A 151 -6.91 -9.42 -10.62
C GLN A 151 -5.94 -8.27 -10.27
N ASP A 152 -6.29 -7.42 -9.30
CA ASP A 152 -5.44 -6.32 -8.81
C ASP A 152 -5.67 -6.08 -7.30
N PRO A 153 -5.04 -6.86 -6.41
CA PRO A 153 -5.24 -6.75 -4.96
C PRO A 153 -4.63 -5.48 -4.35
N TYR A 154 -3.96 -4.65 -5.16
CA TYR A 154 -3.27 -3.46 -4.68
C TYR A 154 -3.83 -2.16 -5.23
N GLY A 155 -4.80 -2.19 -6.16
CA GLY A 155 -5.42 -1.00 -6.74
C GLY A 155 -4.50 -0.25 -7.70
N LEU A 156 -3.60 -0.95 -8.41
CA LEU A 156 -2.73 -0.40 -9.45
C LEU A 156 -3.50 0.01 -10.71
N ASP A 157 -4.66 -0.60 -10.97
CA ASP A 157 -5.52 -0.26 -12.11
C ASP A 157 -6.39 0.97 -11.82
N LEU A 158 -6.19 1.64 -10.68
CA LEU A 158 -6.82 2.91 -10.31
C LEU A 158 -8.36 2.86 -10.30
N ARG A 159 -8.95 1.67 -10.10
CA ARG A 159 -10.39 1.53 -9.87
C ARG A 159 -10.74 2.19 -8.54
N ALA A 160 -11.18 3.43 -8.60
CA ALA A 160 -11.61 4.20 -7.44
C ALA A 160 -13.11 3.99 -7.19
N ARG A 161 -13.54 4.20 -5.94
CA ARG A 161 -14.94 4.04 -5.55
C ARG A 161 -15.87 5.08 -6.18
N GLU A 162 -15.31 6.23 -6.52
CA GLU A 162 -15.97 7.30 -7.25
C GLU A 162 -15.20 7.54 -8.55
N ALA A 163 -15.94 7.85 -9.62
CA ALA A 163 -15.34 8.31 -10.87
C ALA A 163 -14.59 9.61 -10.61
N MET A 164 -13.27 9.57 -10.76
CA MET A 164 -12.35 10.67 -10.48
C MET A 164 -11.42 10.86 -11.66
N THR A 165 -11.14 12.11 -11.98
CA THR A 165 -10.07 12.50 -12.90
C THR A 165 -8.86 12.96 -12.08
N LEU A 166 -7.74 12.25 -12.22
CA LEU A 166 -6.52 12.48 -11.45
C LEU A 166 -5.45 13.04 -12.37
N LEU A 167 -5.01 14.27 -12.10
CA LEU A 167 -3.85 14.86 -12.77
C LEU A 167 -2.60 14.58 -11.95
N VAL A 168 -1.58 13.99 -12.55
CA VAL A 168 -0.29 13.75 -11.93
C VAL A 168 0.74 14.68 -12.53
N ILE A 169 1.54 15.34 -11.70
CA ILE A 169 2.55 16.31 -12.11
C ILE A 169 3.91 15.96 -11.49
N ASN A 170 4.94 15.99 -12.32
CA ASN A 170 6.34 15.85 -11.92
C ASN A 170 7.16 17.01 -12.52
N CYS A 171 7.49 17.97 -11.67
CA CYS A 171 8.29 19.15 -12.04
C CYS A 171 9.77 18.91 -11.72
N GLY A 172 10.61 18.92 -12.76
CA GLY A 172 12.07 18.98 -12.67
C GLY A 172 12.58 20.37 -13.04
N SER A 173 13.88 20.63 -12.79
CA SER A 173 14.51 21.94 -12.99
C SER A 173 14.32 22.52 -14.41
N SER A 174 14.27 21.67 -15.43
CA SER A 174 14.11 22.07 -16.84
C SER A 174 12.99 21.32 -17.56
N SER A 175 12.08 20.67 -16.82
CA SER A 175 11.02 19.86 -17.43
C SER A 175 9.78 19.75 -16.55
N LEU A 176 8.62 19.58 -17.17
CA LEU A 176 7.35 19.26 -16.51
C LEU A 176 6.73 18.06 -17.21
N LYS A 177 6.58 16.94 -16.51
CA LYS A 177 5.87 15.75 -17.00
C LYS A 177 4.52 15.66 -16.31
N TYR A 178 3.51 15.23 -17.04
CA TYR A 178 2.19 15.04 -16.48
C TYR A 178 1.43 13.88 -17.12
N SER A 179 0.49 13.32 -16.36
CA SER A 179 -0.43 12.29 -16.81
C SER A 179 -1.81 12.56 -16.24
N LEU A 180 -2.86 12.36 -17.03
CA LEU A 180 -4.24 12.41 -16.55
C LEU A 180 -4.83 11.00 -16.62
N TYR A 181 -5.35 10.54 -15.49
CA TYR A 181 -6.05 9.26 -15.36
C TYR A 181 -7.53 9.54 -15.08
N ASP A 182 -8.42 8.75 -15.66
CA ASP A 182 -9.83 8.72 -15.29
C ASP A 182 -10.13 7.33 -14.74
N THR A 183 -10.62 7.27 -13.51
CA THR A 183 -10.84 6.01 -12.77
C THR A 183 -12.07 5.24 -13.26
N ALA A 184 -12.93 5.87 -14.06
CA ALA A 184 -14.13 5.26 -14.64
C ALA A 184 -13.96 4.97 -16.15
N ASP A 185 -13.17 5.77 -16.87
CA ASP A 185 -12.93 5.59 -18.30
C ASP A 185 -11.44 5.67 -18.66
N GLU A 186 -10.75 4.52 -18.69
CA GLU A 186 -9.33 4.43 -19.05
C GLU A 186 -9.01 5.03 -20.43
N ARG A 187 -10.01 5.15 -21.33
CA ARG A 187 -9.83 5.75 -22.66
C ARG A 187 -9.58 7.24 -22.59
N ARG A 188 -9.77 7.90 -21.45
CA ARG A 188 -9.44 9.32 -21.23
C ARG A 188 -8.01 9.53 -20.75
N TYR A 189 -7.20 8.47 -20.68
CA TYR A 189 -5.78 8.59 -20.35
C TYR A 189 -5.06 9.54 -21.33
N ALA A 190 -4.31 10.48 -20.77
CA ALA A 190 -3.42 11.35 -21.53
C ALA A 190 -2.13 11.58 -20.77
N GLN A 191 -1.07 11.93 -21.49
CA GLN A 191 0.20 12.32 -20.91
C GLN A 191 0.83 13.45 -21.71
N GLY A 192 1.71 14.21 -21.07
CA GLY A 192 2.54 15.18 -21.75
C GLY A 192 3.84 15.44 -21.03
N GLN A 193 4.77 15.99 -21.79
CA GLN A 193 6.11 16.33 -21.35
C GLN A 193 6.51 17.65 -21.98
N ILE A 194 6.85 18.60 -21.11
CA ILE A 194 7.43 19.89 -21.49
C ILE A 194 8.89 19.83 -21.11
N GLU A 195 9.77 20.10 -22.06
CA GLU A 195 11.22 20.05 -21.87
C GLU A 195 11.87 21.39 -22.18
N ARG A 196 13.10 21.55 -21.69
CA ARG A 196 13.94 22.74 -21.91
C ARG A 196 13.27 24.03 -21.41
N ILE A 197 12.52 23.92 -20.31
CA ILE A 197 11.98 25.08 -19.58
C ILE A 197 13.15 26.00 -19.20
N GLY A 198 12.97 27.30 -19.40
CA GLY A 198 14.02 28.34 -19.24
C GLY A 198 14.89 28.57 -20.47
N GLN A 199 14.78 27.75 -21.53
CA GLN A 199 15.53 27.90 -22.79
C GLN A 199 14.62 28.36 -23.94
N GLU A 200 15.20 28.98 -24.97
CA GLU A 200 14.47 29.50 -26.15
C GLU A 200 13.73 28.41 -26.94
N ASN A 201 14.21 27.16 -26.88
CA ASN A 201 13.69 26.04 -27.65
C ASN A 201 12.87 25.06 -26.80
N ALA A 202 12.18 25.56 -25.76
CA ALA A 202 11.26 24.75 -24.99
C ALA A 202 10.20 24.12 -25.91
N CYS A 203 9.89 22.86 -25.67
CA CYS A 203 8.91 22.13 -26.48
C CYS A 203 7.94 21.37 -25.58
N HIS A 204 6.73 21.21 -26.09
CA HIS A 204 5.69 20.41 -25.49
C HIS A 204 5.40 19.22 -26.39
N ALA A 205 5.49 18.01 -25.84
CA ALA A 205 4.95 16.79 -26.44
C ALA A 205 3.73 16.35 -25.64
N PHE A 206 2.64 16.05 -26.33
CA PHE A 206 1.38 15.57 -25.74
C PHE A 206 0.93 14.31 -26.47
N ARG A 207 0.48 13.31 -25.70
CA ARG A 207 -0.13 12.08 -26.19
C ARG A 207 -1.47 11.91 -25.49
N GLY A 208 -2.53 11.79 -26.29
CA GLY A 208 -3.86 11.50 -25.80
C GLY A 208 -4.56 10.45 -26.65
N PRO A 209 -5.85 10.20 -26.40
CA PRO A 209 -6.63 9.17 -27.10
C PRO A 209 -6.78 9.44 -28.60
N ARG A 210 -6.61 10.70 -29.00
CA ARG A 210 -6.73 11.20 -30.38
C ARG A 210 -5.39 11.29 -31.11
N GLY A 211 -4.29 10.88 -30.50
CA GLY A 211 -2.96 10.84 -31.11
C GLY A 211 -1.90 11.62 -30.35
N GLU A 212 -0.76 11.83 -31.00
CA GLU A 212 0.43 12.50 -30.48
C GLU A 212 0.70 13.80 -31.23
N TYR A 213 1.07 14.84 -30.49
CA TYR A 213 1.38 16.16 -31.05
C TYR A 213 2.57 16.77 -30.33
N SER A 214 3.39 17.51 -31.06
CA SER A 214 4.46 18.32 -30.48
C SER A 214 4.40 19.75 -31.00
N GLN A 215 4.65 20.71 -30.12
CA GLN A 215 4.70 22.13 -30.47
C GLN A 215 5.83 22.84 -29.73
N PRO A 216 6.52 23.80 -30.37
CA PRO A 216 7.44 24.70 -29.68
C PRO A 216 6.65 25.63 -28.74
N LEU A 217 7.23 25.94 -27.58
CA LEU A 217 6.68 26.92 -26.63
C LEU A 217 7.47 28.23 -26.59
N GLY A 218 8.67 28.26 -27.19
CA GLY A 218 9.60 29.38 -27.02
C GLY A 218 10.17 29.45 -25.60
N LYS A 219 10.81 30.56 -25.24
CA LYS A 219 11.26 30.79 -23.86
C LYS A 219 10.09 30.86 -22.89
N THR A 220 10.01 29.88 -21.99
CA THR A 220 8.94 29.75 -21.00
C THR A 220 9.50 29.35 -19.64
N ASP A 221 8.82 29.73 -18.57
CA ASP A 221 9.06 29.27 -17.21
C ASP A 221 8.07 28.17 -16.81
N HIS A 222 8.12 27.68 -15.58
CA HIS A 222 7.21 26.66 -15.09
C HIS A 222 5.74 27.13 -15.01
N SER A 223 5.48 28.43 -14.82
CA SER A 223 4.11 28.98 -14.87
C SER A 223 3.56 28.93 -16.30
N GLY A 224 4.36 29.34 -17.28
CA GLY A 224 4.04 29.21 -18.70
C GLY A 224 3.89 27.75 -19.14
N ALA A 225 4.73 26.85 -18.62
CA ALA A 225 4.60 25.41 -18.85
C ALA A 225 3.29 24.84 -18.25
N MET A 226 2.88 25.29 -17.05
CA MET A 226 1.60 24.90 -16.45
C MET A 226 0.42 25.37 -17.31
N LYS A 227 0.47 26.59 -17.84
CA LYS A 227 -0.56 27.11 -18.77
C LYS A 227 -0.63 26.26 -20.04
N ALA A 228 0.51 25.85 -20.59
CA ALA A 228 0.55 24.97 -21.77
C ALA A 228 -0.04 23.58 -21.49
N LEU A 229 0.23 23.01 -20.31
CA LEU A 229 -0.40 21.77 -19.84
C LEU A 229 -1.93 21.89 -19.80
N VAL A 230 -2.44 22.94 -19.14
CA VAL A 230 -3.89 23.19 -19.00
C VAL A 230 -4.53 23.31 -20.38
N ALA A 231 -3.92 24.11 -21.26
CA ALA A 231 -4.41 24.32 -22.62
C ALA A 231 -4.44 23.02 -23.43
N ALA A 232 -3.45 22.13 -23.28
CA ALA A 232 -3.43 20.85 -23.96
C ALA A 232 -4.52 19.90 -23.45
N LEU A 233 -4.72 19.81 -22.13
CA LEU A 233 -5.76 18.95 -21.54
C LEU A 233 -7.18 19.41 -21.88
N ALA A 234 -7.41 20.72 -22.00
CA ALA A 234 -8.71 21.32 -22.31
C ALA A 234 -8.95 21.56 -23.81
N HIS A 235 -8.00 21.20 -24.69
CA HIS A 235 -8.12 21.50 -26.11
C HIS A 235 -9.35 20.80 -26.74
N PRO A 236 -10.23 21.50 -27.49
CA PRO A 236 -11.47 20.93 -28.01
C PRO A 236 -11.27 19.64 -28.83
N GLU A 237 -10.26 19.65 -29.69
CA GLU A 237 -10.00 18.56 -30.64
C GLU A 237 -9.03 17.48 -30.18
N ARG A 238 -8.22 17.71 -29.14
CA ARG A 238 -7.18 16.75 -28.71
C ARG A 238 -7.10 16.52 -27.20
N GLY A 239 -7.66 17.42 -26.41
CA GLY A 239 -7.71 17.33 -24.95
C GLY A 239 -8.62 16.21 -24.45
N VAL A 240 -8.56 15.96 -23.15
CA VAL A 240 -9.34 14.92 -22.46
C VAL A 240 -10.30 15.48 -21.42
N LEU A 241 -10.15 16.77 -21.08
CA LEU A 241 -11.08 17.53 -20.25
C LEU A 241 -12.07 18.29 -21.12
N ARG A 242 -13.36 18.31 -20.72
CA ARG A 242 -14.44 18.95 -21.47
C ARG A 242 -14.71 20.35 -20.95
N GLY A 243 -14.53 21.37 -21.79
CA GLY A 243 -14.87 22.75 -21.46
C GLY A 243 -14.06 23.28 -20.27
N LYS A 244 -14.73 23.61 -19.16
CA LYS A 244 -14.11 24.09 -17.90
C LYS A 244 -13.99 22.99 -16.83
N GLU A 245 -14.10 21.72 -17.22
CA GLU A 245 -13.90 20.58 -16.31
C GLU A 245 -12.52 20.66 -15.65
N LEU A 246 -12.50 20.61 -14.32
CA LEU A 246 -11.28 20.52 -13.52
C LEU A 246 -11.01 19.05 -13.16
N PRO A 247 -9.74 18.65 -13.00
CA PRO A 247 -9.44 17.35 -12.40
C PRO A 247 -10.03 17.28 -10.98
N SER A 248 -10.45 16.10 -10.56
CA SER A 248 -10.92 15.83 -9.20
C SER A 248 -9.82 16.02 -8.14
N ALA A 249 -8.57 15.72 -8.50
CA ALA A 249 -7.40 15.93 -7.65
C ALA A 249 -6.09 16.00 -8.45
N ILE A 250 -5.06 16.57 -7.84
CA ILE A 250 -3.72 16.68 -8.43
C ILE A 250 -2.68 16.01 -7.53
N GLY A 251 -2.00 14.98 -8.03
CA GLY A 251 -0.87 14.34 -7.37
C GLY A 251 0.46 14.91 -7.83
N HIS A 252 1.31 15.34 -6.90
CA HIS A 252 2.63 15.89 -7.17
C HIS A 252 3.72 14.95 -6.69
N ARG A 253 4.71 14.69 -7.55
CA ARG A 253 5.97 14.11 -7.08
C ARG A 253 6.76 15.16 -6.31
N VAL A 254 7.15 14.83 -5.09
CA VAL A 254 8.07 15.62 -4.27
C VAL A 254 9.28 14.75 -3.94
N VAL A 255 10.49 15.27 -4.12
CA VAL A 255 11.68 14.44 -3.94
C VAL A 255 11.93 14.12 -2.47
N HIS A 256 11.87 15.11 -1.58
CA HIS A 256 12.24 14.92 -0.17
C HIS A 256 11.10 15.30 0.77
N GLY A 257 10.68 14.35 1.63
CA GLY A 257 9.67 14.56 2.68
C GLY A 257 10.22 14.76 4.10
N GLY A 258 11.56 14.72 4.24
CA GLY A 258 12.21 14.77 5.54
C GLY A 258 11.91 13.52 6.36
N ASP A 259 12.00 13.63 7.69
CA ASP A 259 11.54 12.59 8.61
C ASP A 259 10.06 12.72 9.00
N ARG A 260 9.40 13.80 8.53
CA ARG A 260 8.01 14.13 8.84
C ARG A 260 7.00 13.29 8.07
N TYR A 261 7.26 12.99 6.80
CA TYR A 261 6.28 12.33 5.92
C TYR A 261 6.72 10.93 5.49
N SER A 262 6.00 9.92 6.00
CA SER A 262 6.15 8.50 5.63
C SER A 262 5.09 8.02 4.63
N ASN A 263 4.16 8.89 4.23
CA ASN A 263 3.07 8.61 3.29
C ASN A 263 2.75 9.86 2.47
N ALA A 264 1.96 9.69 1.40
CA ALA A 264 1.40 10.82 0.66
C ALA A 264 0.38 11.60 1.51
N VAL A 265 0.37 12.93 1.36
CA VAL A 265 -0.47 13.84 2.17
C VAL A 265 -1.17 14.86 1.29
N VAL A 266 -2.41 15.21 1.66
CA VAL A 266 -3.09 16.37 1.06
C VAL A 266 -2.31 17.62 1.44
N ILE A 267 -2.07 18.50 0.47
CA ILE A 267 -1.25 19.70 0.62
C ILE A 267 -2.09 20.79 1.28
N ASP A 268 -1.62 21.25 2.43
CA ASP A 268 -2.04 22.47 3.11
C ASP A 268 -0.82 23.41 3.31
N ASP A 269 -1.03 24.55 3.97
CA ASP A 269 0.04 25.51 4.24
C ASP A 269 1.18 24.91 5.09
N SER A 270 0.86 23.96 5.98
CA SER A 270 1.86 23.29 6.81
C SER A 270 2.75 22.34 6.00
N VAL A 271 2.18 21.68 5.00
CA VAL A 271 2.91 20.82 4.06
C VAL A 271 3.78 21.66 3.14
N ILE A 272 3.30 22.82 2.68
CA ILE A 272 4.09 23.77 1.88
C ILE A 272 5.34 24.20 2.65
N LEU A 273 5.18 24.66 3.90
CA LEU A 273 6.30 25.06 4.75
C LEU A 273 7.29 23.90 4.97
N ALA A 274 6.80 22.69 5.21
CA ALA A 274 7.66 21.53 5.39
C ALA A 274 8.46 21.18 4.11
N ILE A 275 7.88 21.37 2.92
CA ILE A 275 8.59 21.19 1.64
C ILE A 275 9.67 22.28 1.47
N GLU A 276 9.40 23.52 1.91
CA GLU A 276 10.37 24.62 1.93
C GLU A 276 11.55 24.32 2.87
N GLU A 277 11.29 23.88 4.10
CA GLU A 277 12.33 23.54 5.08
C GLU A 277 13.23 22.38 4.60
N THR A 278 12.63 21.36 4.00
CA THR A 278 13.35 20.20 3.46
C THR A 278 14.11 20.49 2.15
N ALA A 279 13.99 21.69 1.59
CA ALA A 279 14.81 22.11 0.45
C ALA A 279 16.31 22.12 0.77
N THR A 280 16.68 22.29 2.03
CA THR A 280 18.08 22.15 2.49
C THR A 280 18.66 20.75 2.23
N LEU A 281 17.81 19.71 2.26
CA LEU A 281 18.19 18.31 2.02
C LEU A 281 18.18 17.94 0.53
N ALA A 282 17.39 18.66 -0.28
CA ALA A 282 17.26 18.42 -1.73
C ALA A 282 17.17 19.75 -2.53
N PRO A 283 18.24 20.57 -2.54
CA PRO A 283 18.19 21.95 -3.04
C PRO A 283 17.92 22.05 -4.55
N LEU A 284 18.30 21.03 -5.32
CA LEU A 284 18.06 20.99 -6.77
C LEU A 284 16.66 20.48 -7.15
N HIS A 285 15.85 20.06 -6.19
CA HIS A 285 14.60 19.35 -6.45
C HIS A 285 13.39 19.96 -5.73
N ASN A 286 13.41 20.02 -4.40
CA ASN A 286 12.26 20.47 -3.61
C ASN A 286 11.79 21.89 -3.98
N PRO A 287 12.66 22.90 -4.20
CA PRO A 287 12.22 24.22 -4.64
C PRO A 287 11.44 24.19 -5.96
N VAL A 288 11.84 23.34 -6.90
CA VAL A 288 11.19 23.21 -8.20
C VAL A 288 9.88 22.42 -8.09
N ASN A 289 9.84 21.40 -7.23
CA ASN A 289 8.60 20.68 -6.93
C ASN A 289 7.57 21.65 -6.34
N LEU A 290 7.98 22.50 -5.39
CA LEU A 290 7.11 23.48 -4.76
C LEU A 290 6.62 24.54 -5.73
N LEU A 291 7.48 25.01 -6.63
CA LEU A 291 7.07 25.95 -7.68
C LEU A 291 5.97 25.31 -8.56
N GLY A 292 6.13 24.03 -8.93
CA GLY A 292 5.10 23.26 -9.62
C GLY A 292 3.78 23.15 -8.86
N ILE A 293 3.84 22.90 -7.55
CA ILE A 293 2.66 22.85 -6.66
C ILE A 293 1.95 24.20 -6.65
N LYS A 294 2.67 25.30 -6.40
CA LYS A 294 2.10 26.66 -6.35
C LYS A 294 1.45 27.03 -7.69
N ALA A 295 2.11 26.72 -8.82
CA ALA A 295 1.55 26.95 -10.15
C ALA A 295 0.29 26.11 -10.44
N ALA A 296 0.23 24.87 -9.96
CA ALA A 296 -0.97 24.03 -10.10
C ALA A 296 -2.13 24.52 -9.23
N MET A 297 -1.87 24.96 -7.99
CA MET A 297 -2.90 25.54 -7.12
C MET A 297 -3.50 26.81 -7.71
N GLU A 298 -2.68 27.64 -8.36
CA GLU A 298 -3.16 28.83 -9.10
C GLU A 298 -3.98 28.45 -10.33
N ALA A 299 -3.52 27.45 -11.11
CA ALA A 299 -4.20 27.02 -12.34
C ALA A 299 -5.51 26.25 -12.09
N PHE A 300 -5.62 25.57 -10.94
CA PHE A 300 -6.75 24.71 -10.58
C PHE A 300 -7.28 25.08 -9.18
N PRO A 301 -7.89 26.27 -9.02
CA PRO A 301 -8.34 26.76 -7.71
C PRO A 301 -9.40 25.83 -7.09
N GLY A 302 -9.22 25.49 -5.82
CA GLY A 302 -10.13 24.62 -5.05
C GLY A 302 -9.96 23.12 -5.32
N VAL A 303 -9.10 22.71 -6.25
CA VAL A 303 -8.80 21.29 -6.46
C VAL A 303 -7.82 20.80 -5.40
N PRO A 304 -8.08 19.68 -4.70
CA PRO A 304 -7.16 19.14 -3.71
C PRO A 304 -5.85 18.69 -4.38
N ASN A 305 -4.73 19.18 -3.85
CA ASN A 305 -3.40 18.80 -4.28
C ASN A 305 -2.80 17.83 -3.26
N VAL A 306 -2.07 16.80 -3.70
CA VAL A 306 -1.44 15.79 -2.84
C VAL A 306 0.05 15.72 -3.13
N ALA A 307 0.89 15.74 -2.09
CA ALA A 307 2.31 15.50 -2.19
C ALA A 307 2.62 14.01 -2.01
N VAL A 308 3.32 13.41 -2.97
CA VAL A 308 3.83 12.04 -2.91
C VAL A 308 5.36 12.07 -2.89
N PHE A 309 5.94 11.70 -1.75
CA PHE A 309 7.38 11.83 -1.51
C PHE A 309 8.17 10.60 -1.95
N ASP A 310 9.28 10.79 -2.68
CA ASP A 310 10.17 9.68 -3.06
C ASP A 310 10.82 9.00 -1.85
N THR A 311 11.00 9.73 -0.74
CA THR A 311 11.57 9.21 0.51
C THR A 311 10.58 8.38 1.32
N ALA A 312 9.26 8.55 1.11
CA ALA A 312 8.23 8.00 2.01
C ALA A 312 8.29 6.47 2.15
N PHE A 313 8.53 5.74 1.06
CA PHE A 313 8.59 4.28 1.08
C PHE A 313 9.74 3.73 1.95
N HIS A 314 10.82 4.50 2.07
CA HIS A 314 12.03 4.12 2.78
C HIS A 314 12.04 4.56 4.26
N MET A 315 11.03 5.34 4.70
CA MET A 315 10.95 5.83 6.08
C MET A 315 10.82 4.75 7.16
N ARG A 316 10.56 3.49 6.76
CA ARG A 316 10.45 2.33 7.64
C ARG A 316 11.77 1.57 7.84
N MET A 317 12.88 2.04 7.26
CA MET A 317 14.20 1.45 7.50
C MET A 317 14.54 1.45 9.01
N PRO A 318 15.14 0.38 9.54
CA PRO A 318 15.57 0.33 10.94
C PRO A 318 16.77 1.25 11.19
N PRO A 319 17.00 1.72 12.44
CA PRO A 319 18.14 2.57 12.80
C PRO A 319 19.50 2.06 12.31
N ALA A 320 19.71 0.75 12.37
CA ALA A 320 20.94 0.12 11.88
C ALA A 320 21.20 0.32 10.37
N ALA A 321 20.16 0.57 9.57
CA ALA A 321 20.28 0.81 8.13
C ALA A 321 20.39 2.30 7.78
N PHE A 322 19.77 3.19 8.58
CA PHE A 322 19.73 4.61 8.25
C PHE A 322 20.72 5.51 8.97
N LEU A 323 21.29 5.08 10.09
CA LEU A 323 22.31 5.86 10.80
C LEU A 323 23.66 5.70 10.09
N TYR A 324 24.33 6.82 9.83
CA TYR A 324 25.73 6.80 9.41
C TYR A 324 26.64 6.66 10.63
N GLY A 325 27.84 6.11 10.43
CA GLY A 325 28.91 6.04 11.42
C GLY A 325 29.57 7.41 11.68
N LEU A 326 28.76 8.42 11.99
CA LEU A 326 29.16 9.79 12.33
C LEU A 326 28.79 10.09 13.79
N PRO A 327 29.33 11.17 14.40
CA PRO A 327 28.89 11.61 15.73
C PRO A 327 27.35 11.74 15.78
N TYR A 328 26.75 11.14 16.80
CA TYR A 328 25.29 10.98 16.90
C TYR A 328 24.54 12.33 16.95
N GLU A 329 25.20 13.37 17.45
CA GLU A 329 24.70 14.76 17.52
C GLU A 329 24.21 15.30 16.17
N TYR A 330 24.84 14.90 15.04
CA TYR A 330 24.40 15.30 13.70
C TYR A 330 23.02 14.72 13.34
N TYR A 331 22.72 13.50 13.80
CA TYR A 331 21.39 12.93 13.64
C TYR A 331 20.38 13.59 14.59
N GLU A 332 20.76 13.88 15.84
CA GLU A 332 19.86 14.50 16.81
C GLU A 332 19.46 15.92 16.41
N ARG A 333 20.43 16.74 15.98
CA ARG A 333 20.22 18.15 15.65
C ARG A 333 19.65 18.35 14.25
N ASP A 334 20.29 17.73 13.25
CA ASP A 334 20.06 18.05 11.84
C ASP A 334 19.36 16.91 11.08
N ARG A 335 19.03 15.80 11.76
CA ARG A 335 18.42 14.61 11.17
C ARG A 335 19.22 14.03 10.00
N LEU A 336 20.56 14.13 10.04
CA LEU A 336 21.41 13.53 8.99
C LEU A 336 21.34 12.01 9.05
N ARG A 337 20.67 11.40 8.06
CA ARG A 337 20.42 9.96 7.96
C ARG A 337 20.25 9.51 6.52
N ARG A 338 20.21 8.21 6.29
CA ARG A 338 19.69 7.65 5.03
C ARG A 338 18.20 7.92 4.94
N TYR A 339 17.79 8.57 3.85
CA TYR A 339 16.38 8.73 3.47
C TYR A 339 16.01 7.79 2.34
N GLY A 340 16.85 7.70 1.30
CA GLY A 340 16.57 6.90 0.11
C GLY A 340 15.58 7.56 -0.85
N PHE A 341 15.69 7.24 -2.15
CA PHE A 341 14.84 7.80 -3.21
C PHE A 341 14.42 6.73 -4.22
N HIS A 342 13.59 7.12 -5.18
CA HIS A 342 12.83 6.23 -6.06
C HIS A 342 11.83 5.34 -5.29
N GLY A 343 11.41 5.75 -4.09
CA GLY A 343 10.48 4.98 -3.27
C GLY A 343 9.16 4.68 -3.97
N THR A 344 8.65 5.64 -4.75
CA THR A 344 7.46 5.46 -5.60
C THR A 344 7.64 4.32 -6.61
N SER A 345 8.78 4.26 -7.30
CA SER A 345 9.09 3.20 -8.27
C SER A 345 9.29 1.85 -7.58
N HIS A 346 10.11 1.79 -6.52
CA HIS A 346 10.36 0.55 -5.76
C HIS A 346 9.07 -0.05 -5.19
N LYS A 347 8.18 0.81 -4.66
CA LYS A 347 6.86 0.41 -4.18
C LYS A 347 5.95 -0.08 -5.32
N TYR A 348 5.94 0.59 -6.46
CA TYR A 348 5.13 0.17 -7.60
C TYR A 348 5.55 -1.20 -8.12
N VAL A 349 6.85 -1.41 -8.36
CA VAL A 349 7.32 -2.66 -8.98
C VAL A 349 7.25 -3.84 -8.03
N SER A 350 7.41 -3.64 -6.72
CA SER A 350 7.23 -4.71 -5.72
C SER A 350 5.78 -5.18 -5.65
N LEU A 351 4.80 -4.26 -5.69
CA LEU A 351 3.38 -4.62 -5.74
C LEU A 351 3.02 -5.30 -7.07
N THR A 352 3.53 -4.79 -8.19
CA THR A 352 3.30 -5.37 -9.52
C THR A 352 3.86 -6.79 -9.62
N ALA A 353 5.08 -7.01 -9.09
CA ALA A 353 5.69 -8.33 -9.02
C ALA A 353 4.89 -9.28 -8.13
N ALA A 354 4.45 -8.83 -6.95
CA ALA A 354 3.62 -9.64 -6.05
C ALA A 354 2.32 -10.10 -6.73
N THR A 355 1.61 -9.19 -7.41
CA THR A 355 0.42 -9.52 -8.21
C THR A 355 0.75 -10.55 -9.29
N SER A 356 1.82 -10.35 -10.06
CA SER A 356 2.23 -11.28 -11.12
C SER A 356 2.65 -12.67 -10.60
N LEU A 357 3.11 -12.76 -9.36
CA LEU A 357 3.50 -14.02 -8.72
C LEU A 357 2.32 -14.72 -8.03
N GLY A 358 1.14 -14.10 -7.97
CA GLY A 358 -0.02 -14.63 -7.24
C GLY A 358 0.21 -14.74 -5.73
N LYS A 359 1.13 -13.93 -5.18
CA LYS A 359 1.51 -13.95 -3.76
C LYS A 359 1.26 -12.60 -3.11
N ARG A 360 1.02 -12.57 -1.80
CA ARG A 360 0.93 -11.30 -1.10
C ARG A 360 2.33 -10.70 -0.97
N VAL A 361 2.49 -9.39 -1.17
CA VAL A 361 3.76 -8.69 -0.94
C VAL A 361 4.29 -8.89 0.49
N GLY A 362 3.39 -9.12 1.46
CA GLY A 362 3.70 -9.49 2.84
C GLY A 362 4.15 -10.94 3.05
N GLU A 363 4.41 -11.69 1.98
CA GLU A 363 4.98 -13.04 1.98
C GLU A 363 6.30 -13.10 1.19
N LEU A 364 6.78 -11.95 0.70
CA LEU A 364 7.89 -11.87 -0.23
C LEU A 364 9.05 -11.04 0.35
N LYS A 365 10.26 -11.56 0.19
CA LYS A 365 11.52 -10.83 0.26
C LYS A 365 11.95 -10.44 -1.16
N ILE A 366 12.00 -9.15 -1.43
CA ILE A 366 12.21 -8.60 -2.77
C ILE A 366 13.46 -7.72 -2.78
N ILE A 367 14.31 -7.90 -3.78
CA ILE A 367 15.33 -6.91 -4.15
C ILE A 367 14.85 -6.20 -5.40
N SER A 368 14.69 -4.88 -5.35
CA SER A 368 14.29 -4.08 -6.52
C SER A 368 15.42 -3.19 -6.99
N CYS A 369 15.75 -3.27 -8.28
CA CYS A 369 16.80 -2.51 -8.95
C CYS A 369 16.17 -1.51 -9.91
N HIS A 370 16.01 -0.26 -9.47
CA HIS A 370 15.65 0.84 -10.36
C HIS A 370 16.93 1.36 -11.02
N LEU A 371 17.17 0.98 -12.27
CA LEU A 371 18.36 1.34 -13.02
C LEU A 371 17.98 2.31 -14.13
N GLY A 372 18.26 3.60 -13.93
CA GLY A 372 18.06 4.66 -14.93
C GLY A 372 19.23 5.65 -14.91
N ASN A 373 18.98 6.90 -15.35
CA ASN A 373 19.99 7.97 -15.24
C ASN A 373 20.32 8.29 -13.78
N GLY A 374 19.34 8.16 -12.88
CA GLY A 374 19.55 7.86 -11.46
C GLY A 374 19.31 6.37 -11.23
N ALA A 375 20.10 5.74 -10.35
CA ALA A 375 19.98 4.32 -10.10
C ALA A 375 20.01 4.00 -8.61
N SER A 376 19.10 3.14 -8.15
CA SER A 376 19.09 2.65 -6.77
C SER A 376 18.62 1.20 -6.66
N VAL A 377 19.12 0.52 -5.61
CA VAL A 377 18.68 -0.82 -5.20
C VAL A 377 17.98 -0.69 -3.86
N ALA A 378 16.83 -1.35 -3.69
CA ALA A 378 16.15 -1.44 -2.40
C ALA A 378 15.97 -2.89 -1.97
N ALA A 379 16.18 -3.16 -0.69
CA ALA A 379 15.81 -4.40 -0.03
C ALA A 379 14.43 -4.23 0.62
N ILE A 380 13.48 -5.06 0.21
CA ILE A 380 12.08 -4.97 0.62
C ILE A 380 11.70 -6.27 1.32
N ASP A 381 11.44 -6.18 2.62
CA ASP A 381 11.05 -7.31 3.46
C ASP A 381 9.54 -7.22 3.76
N HIS A 382 8.76 -8.19 3.28
CA HIS A 382 7.32 -8.27 3.53
C HIS A 382 6.57 -6.97 3.20
N GLY A 383 6.93 -6.34 2.08
CA GLY A 383 6.35 -5.08 1.60
C GLY A 383 6.88 -3.80 2.26
N ARG A 384 7.90 -3.89 3.11
CA ARG A 384 8.56 -2.73 3.75
C ARG A 384 9.98 -2.58 3.25
N SER A 385 10.38 -1.37 2.87
CA SER A 385 11.80 -1.11 2.58
C SER A 385 12.61 -1.19 3.88
N VAL A 386 13.59 -2.10 3.91
CA VAL A 386 14.49 -2.29 5.05
C VAL A 386 15.90 -1.76 4.79
N ASP A 387 16.28 -1.59 3.53
CA ASP A 387 17.51 -0.91 3.13
C ASP A 387 17.38 -0.34 1.70
N THR A 388 18.21 0.65 1.36
CA THR A 388 18.28 1.24 0.01
C THR A 388 19.64 1.84 -0.27
N SER A 389 20.13 1.74 -1.51
CA SER A 389 21.48 2.17 -1.85
C SER A 389 21.68 3.68 -1.78
N MET A 390 20.62 4.47 -2.03
CA MET A 390 20.71 5.92 -1.95
C MET A 390 20.66 6.40 -0.50
N GLY A 391 21.31 7.54 -0.28
CA GLY A 391 21.66 8.05 1.03
C GLY A 391 20.72 9.10 1.60
N MET A 392 21.34 10.07 2.25
CA MET A 392 20.75 11.37 2.58
C MET A 392 20.44 12.15 1.30
N THR A 393 21.32 12.01 0.30
CA THR A 393 21.17 12.62 -1.02
C THR A 393 21.11 11.54 -2.10
N PRO A 394 20.62 11.87 -3.31
CA PRO A 394 20.58 10.93 -4.43
C PRO A 394 21.95 10.55 -5.02
N VAL A 395 23.07 10.94 -4.40
CA VAL A 395 24.45 10.67 -4.90
C VAL A 395 24.96 9.31 -4.46
N GLU A 396 24.69 8.90 -3.22
CA GLU A 396 25.18 7.64 -2.65
C GLU A 396 24.64 6.42 -3.41
N GLY A 397 25.43 5.34 -3.41
CA GLY A 397 25.04 4.05 -3.94
C GLY A 397 25.68 3.72 -5.26
N LEU A 398 24.83 3.50 -6.26
CA LEU A 398 25.26 3.03 -7.57
C LEU A 398 25.99 4.13 -8.35
N ILE A 399 26.87 3.71 -9.26
CA ILE A 399 27.32 4.57 -10.36
C ILE A 399 26.06 4.93 -11.18
N MET A 400 25.89 6.19 -11.55
CA MET A 400 24.73 6.64 -12.33
C MET A 400 25.19 7.38 -13.59
N GLY A 401 24.29 8.05 -14.31
CA GLY A 401 24.69 8.75 -15.55
C GLY A 401 25.78 9.79 -15.34
N THR A 402 25.55 10.72 -14.39
CA THR A 402 26.51 11.80 -14.05
C THR A 402 26.94 11.80 -12.59
N ARG A 403 26.32 10.96 -11.75
CA ARG A 403 26.58 10.87 -10.31
C ARG A 403 27.61 9.80 -9.99
N ALA A 404 28.48 10.10 -9.03
CA ALA A 404 29.60 9.25 -8.67
C ALA A 404 29.20 7.88 -8.07
N GLY A 405 28.12 7.83 -7.27
CA GLY A 405 27.86 6.68 -6.40
C GLY A 405 28.78 6.68 -5.18
N ASP A 406 28.98 5.52 -4.55
CA ASP A 406 29.89 5.48 -3.39
C ASP A 406 31.34 5.73 -3.78
N VAL A 407 31.92 6.67 -3.05
CA VAL A 407 33.32 7.07 -3.08
C VAL A 407 33.84 7.14 -1.65
N ASP A 408 35.15 6.98 -1.48
CA ASP A 408 35.79 7.17 -0.19
C ASP A 408 35.67 8.64 0.26
N PRO A 409 35.13 8.95 1.46
CA PRO A 409 35.13 10.31 1.98
C PRO A 409 36.53 10.93 2.07
N GLY A 410 37.57 10.15 2.36
CA GLY A 410 38.96 10.61 2.40
C GLY A 410 39.48 11.07 1.02
N LEU A 411 39.04 10.41 -0.06
CA LEU A 411 39.32 10.82 -1.43
C LEU A 411 38.76 12.22 -1.72
N LEU A 412 37.55 12.52 -1.24
CA LEU A 412 36.93 13.83 -1.45
C LEU A 412 37.72 14.94 -0.74
N VAL A 413 38.15 14.69 0.49
CA VAL A 413 39.02 15.62 1.24
C VAL A 413 40.34 15.83 0.51
N HIS A 414 40.94 14.78 -0.05
CA HIS A 414 42.17 14.88 -0.82
C HIS A 414 42.01 15.72 -2.08
N ILE A 415 40.96 15.47 -2.88
CA ILE A 415 40.67 16.21 -4.11
C ILE A 415 40.44 17.69 -3.81
N ALA A 416 39.64 18.00 -2.78
CA ALA A 416 39.36 19.37 -2.39
C ALA A 416 40.64 20.12 -1.99
N ARG A 417 41.48 19.50 -1.13
CA ARG A 417 42.74 20.11 -0.68
C ARG A 417 43.75 20.31 -1.81
N LYS A 418 43.92 19.30 -2.68
CA LYS A 418 44.91 19.35 -3.75
C LYS A 418 44.48 20.23 -4.92
N GLY A 419 43.19 20.20 -5.25
CA GLY A 419 42.61 20.96 -6.37
C GLY A 419 42.16 22.37 -6.01
N GLY A 420 42.16 22.73 -4.71
CA GLY A 420 41.61 24.00 -4.23
C GLY A 420 40.12 24.14 -4.54
N LEU A 421 39.37 23.04 -4.61
CA LEU A 421 37.95 23.06 -4.97
C LEU A 421 37.11 23.62 -3.82
N THR A 422 36.15 24.48 -4.17
CA THR A 422 35.11 24.92 -3.24
C THR A 422 34.10 23.79 -2.98
N HIS A 423 33.25 23.94 -1.96
CA HIS A 423 32.17 22.99 -1.68
C HIS A 423 31.22 22.83 -2.88
N ASP A 424 30.87 23.93 -3.55
CA ASP A 424 29.98 23.89 -4.72
C ASP A 424 30.63 23.18 -5.92
N GLN A 425 31.92 23.39 -6.14
CA GLN A 425 32.66 22.70 -7.20
C GLN A 425 32.80 21.20 -6.92
N LEU A 426 32.93 20.82 -5.64
CA LEU A 426 32.95 19.42 -5.23
C LEU A 426 31.57 18.78 -5.39
N ASP A 427 30.49 19.48 -5.05
CA ASP A 427 29.12 19.03 -5.30
C ASP A 427 28.85 18.86 -6.81
N GLU A 428 29.27 19.81 -7.63
CA GLU A 428 29.16 19.73 -9.09
C GLU A 428 29.94 18.53 -9.66
N LEU A 429 31.16 18.30 -9.15
CA LEU A 429 31.97 17.13 -9.52
C LEU A 429 31.20 15.84 -9.26
N LEU A 430 30.61 15.70 -8.07
CA LEU A 430 29.90 14.50 -7.65
C LEU A 430 28.58 14.29 -8.39
N ASN A 431 27.84 15.36 -8.69
CA ASN A 431 26.49 15.28 -9.25
C ASN A 431 26.45 15.32 -10.79
N LYS A 432 27.34 16.08 -11.43
CA LYS A 432 27.21 16.43 -12.86
C LYS A 432 28.36 15.93 -13.73
N ARG A 433 29.55 15.67 -13.15
CA ARG A 433 30.77 15.36 -13.94
C ARG A 433 31.34 13.96 -13.69
N SER A 434 30.68 13.15 -12.86
CA SER A 434 31.11 11.80 -12.48
C SER A 434 30.29 10.73 -13.21
N GLY A 435 30.18 9.52 -12.64
CA GLY A 435 29.31 8.47 -13.15
C GLY A 435 29.77 7.85 -14.48
N LEU A 436 28.83 7.39 -15.29
CA LEU A 436 29.06 6.89 -16.64
C LEU A 436 29.75 7.93 -17.51
N LEU A 437 29.35 9.20 -17.41
CA LEU A 437 29.96 10.31 -18.13
C LEU A 437 31.45 10.44 -17.77
N GLY A 438 31.77 10.53 -16.48
CA GLY A 438 33.15 10.67 -16.02
C GLY A 438 34.03 9.46 -16.38
N LEU A 439 33.51 8.25 -16.22
CA LEU A 439 34.25 7.02 -16.51
C LEU A 439 34.47 6.81 -18.01
N SER A 440 33.40 6.93 -18.81
CA SER A 440 33.46 6.70 -20.26
C SER A 440 34.18 7.85 -20.99
N GLY A 441 33.98 9.09 -20.53
CA GLY A 441 34.36 10.30 -21.26
C GLY A 441 33.49 10.58 -22.49
N ILE A 442 32.35 9.89 -22.62
CA ILE A 442 31.45 9.97 -23.78
C ILE A 442 30.12 10.59 -23.38
N SER A 443 29.36 9.88 -22.54
CA SER A 443 27.95 10.20 -22.30
C SER A 443 27.48 9.69 -20.95
N SER A 444 26.45 10.33 -20.42
CA SER A 444 25.66 9.83 -19.28
C SER A 444 24.60 8.81 -19.71
N ASP A 445 24.32 8.67 -21.01
CA ASP A 445 23.35 7.72 -21.55
C ASP A 445 23.99 6.33 -21.73
N MET A 446 23.45 5.33 -21.03
CA MET A 446 23.93 3.95 -21.12
C MET A 446 23.82 3.37 -22.54
N ARG A 447 22.87 3.82 -23.37
CA ARG A 447 22.72 3.35 -24.76
C ARG A 447 23.94 3.73 -25.61
N GLU A 448 24.39 4.97 -25.48
CA GLU A 448 25.59 5.47 -26.16
C GLU A 448 26.86 4.78 -25.63
N VAL A 449 26.95 4.58 -24.31
CA VAL A 449 28.06 3.83 -23.68
C VAL A 449 28.11 2.38 -24.17
N LEU A 450 26.96 1.69 -24.27
CA LEU A 450 26.87 0.32 -24.77
C LEU A 450 27.29 0.24 -26.24
N HIS A 451 26.82 1.18 -27.08
CA HIS A 451 27.21 1.25 -28.48
C HIS A 451 28.72 1.41 -28.64
N ALA A 452 29.31 2.42 -27.98
CA ALA A 452 30.75 2.64 -28.03
C ALA A 452 31.56 1.45 -27.45
N ALA A 453 31.05 0.77 -26.43
CA ALA A 453 31.67 -0.45 -25.91
C ALA A 453 31.65 -1.60 -26.94
N GLY A 454 30.56 -1.72 -27.72
CA GLY A 454 30.44 -2.67 -28.83
C GLY A 454 31.41 -2.38 -29.98
N GLU A 455 31.79 -1.13 -30.19
CA GLU A 455 32.83 -0.71 -31.14
C GLU A 455 34.26 -0.82 -30.59
N GLY A 456 34.43 -1.36 -29.37
CA GLY A 456 35.73 -1.60 -28.76
C GLY A 456 36.31 -0.42 -27.97
N HIS A 457 35.53 0.62 -27.67
CA HIS A 457 36.00 1.75 -26.86
C HIS A 457 36.29 1.33 -25.41
N GLN A 458 37.58 1.33 -25.04
CA GLN A 458 38.08 0.78 -23.78
C GLN A 458 37.43 1.38 -22.53
N ARG A 459 37.31 2.72 -22.47
CA ARG A 459 36.69 3.40 -21.32
C ARG A 459 35.19 3.17 -21.24
N ALA A 460 34.51 2.95 -22.37
CA ALA A 460 33.07 2.65 -22.38
C ALA A 460 32.82 1.24 -21.83
N LEU A 461 33.63 0.26 -22.25
CA LEU A 461 33.61 -1.09 -21.68
C LEU A 461 33.91 -1.08 -20.18
N LEU A 462 34.89 -0.28 -19.74
CA LEU A 462 35.20 -0.12 -18.32
C LEU A 462 34.02 0.49 -17.55
N ALA A 463 33.39 1.55 -18.08
CA ALA A 463 32.23 2.19 -17.44
C ALA A 463 31.05 1.21 -17.28
N LEU A 464 30.74 0.43 -18.32
CA LEU A 464 29.73 -0.62 -18.28
C LEU A 464 30.04 -1.67 -17.20
N LYS A 465 31.27 -2.20 -17.20
CA LYS A 465 31.70 -3.20 -16.21
C LYS A 465 31.66 -2.64 -14.79
N ALA A 466 32.12 -1.42 -14.58
CA ALA A 466 32.10 -0.76 -13.27
C ALA A 466 30.67 -0.56 -12.76
N PHE A 467 29.75 -0.10 -13.62
CA PHE A 467 28.34 0.05 -13.31
C PHE A 467 27.71 -1.28 -12.89
N SER A 468 27.81 -2.32 -13.75
CA SER A 468 27.22 -3.63 -13.46
C SER A 468 27.86 -4.32 -12.25
N TYR A 469 29.17 -4.13 -12.04
CA TYR A 469 29.86 -4.63 -10.86
C TYR A 469 29.33 -4.00 -9.57
N ARG A 470 29.08 -2.68 -9.58
CA ARG A 470 28.50 -1.97 -8.43
C ARG A 470 27.08 -2.46 -8.13
N VAL A 471 26.25 -2.66 -9.17
CA VAL A 471 24.91 -3.26 -9.01
C VAL A 471 25.03 -4.65 -8.38
N ARG A 472 25.92 -5.51 -8.89
CA ARG A 472 26.14 -6.87 -8.35
C ARG A 472 26.53 -6.87 -6.88
N LYS A 473 27.41 -5.96 -6.45
CA LYS A 473 27.77 -5.81 -5.02
C LYS A 473 26.56 -5.46 -4.17
N TYR A 474 25.71 -4.54 -4.63
CA TYR A 474 24.48 -4.17 -3.93
C TYR A 474 23.45 -5.30 -3.89
N LEU A 475 23.38 -6.16 -4.92
CA LEU A 475 22.57 -7.37 -4.86
C LEU A 475 23.04 -8.30 -3.74
N GLY A 476 24.35 -8.52 -3.60
CA GLY A 476 24.91 -9.30 -2.50
C GLY A 476 24.63 -8.69 -1.12
N ALA A 477 24.77 -7.36 -0.99
CA ALA A 477 24.47 -6.65 0.25
C ALA A 477 22.97 -6.74 0.62
N ALA A 478 22.08 -6.52 -0.35
CA ALA A 478 20.64 -6.62 -0.15
C ALA A 478 20.20 -8.05 0.18
N LEU A 479 20.79 -9.07 -0.45
CA LEU A 479 20.58 -10.47 -0.11
C LEU A 479 20.94 -10.76 1.35
N ALA A 480 22.11 -10.27 1.80
CA ALA A 480 22.56 -10.42 3.17
C ALA A 480 21.65 -9.70 4.17
N ALA A 481 21.20 -8.49 3.84
CA ALA A 481 20.26 -7.73 4.67
C ALA A 481 18.90 -8.43 4.83
N LEU A 482 18.43 -9.14 3.80
CA LEU A 482 17.16 -9.88 3.83
C LEU A 482 17.27 -11.29 4.40
N GLY A 483 18.47 -11.88 4.46
CA GLY A 483 18.67 -13.29 4.83
C GLY A 483 18.04 -14.29 3.84
N GLY A 484 17.84 -13.87 2.59
CA GLY A 484 17.16 -14.64 1.54
C GLY A 484 16.43 -13.73 0.56
N VAL A 485 16.06 -14.24 -0.62
CA VAL A 485 15.31 -13.47 -1.62
C VAL A 485 14.36 -14.37 -2.40
N ASP A 486 13.11 -13.95 -2.51
CA ASP A 486 12.07 -14.62 -3.31
C ASP A 486 12.02 -14.05 -4.73
N ALA A 487 12.22 -12.74 -4.88
CA ALA A 487 12.22 -12.08 -6.17
C ALA A 487 13.31 -11.00 -6.32
N LEU A 488 13.99 -11.00 -7.46
CA LEU A 488 14.85 -9.92 -7.94
C LEU A 488 14.17 -9.20 -9.09
N ILE A 489 13.99 -7.88 -8.97
CA ILE A 489 13.30 -7.06 -9.97
C ILE A 489 14.30 -6.10 -10.63
N PHE A 490 14.31 -6.06 -11.95
CA PHE A 490 14.93 -4.99 -12.74
C PHE A 490 13.86 -4.06 -13.30
N THR A 491 14.06 -2.76 -13.11
CA THR A 491 13.17 -1.71 -13.62
C THR A 491 13.94 -0.43 -13.97
N GLY A 492 13.27 0.60 -14.48
CA GLY A 492 13.88 1.84 -14.94
C GLY A 492 14.51 1.68 -16.33
N GLY A 493 14.83 2.80 -16.99
CA GLY A 493 15.20 2.77 -18.41
C GLY A 493 16.35 1.82 -18.78
N ILE A 494 17.37 1.69 -17.94
CA ILE A 494 18.48 0.74 -18.13
C ILE A 494 18.06 -0.67 -17.73
N GLY A 495 17.38 -0.83 -16.59
CA GLY A 495 16.99 -2.14 -16.05
C GLY A 495 15.98 -2.87 -16.94
N GLU A 496 15.06 -2.12 -17.55
CA GLU A 496 14.09 -2.60 -18.52
C GLU A 496 14.73 -2.84 -19.89
N GLY A 497 15.55 -1.88 -20.35
CA GLY A 497 16.05 -1.85 -21.73
C GLY A 497 17.32 -2.65 -22.02
N SER A 498 18.16 -2.96 -21.04
CA SER A 498 19.48 -3.56 -21.29
C SER A 498 19.62 -4.98 -20.74
N ALA A 499 19.46 -5.96 -21.63
CA ALA A 499 19.74 -7.38 -21.33
C ALA A 499 21.18 -7.61 -20.88
N GLN A 500 22.14 -6.91 -21.50
CA GLN A 500 23.56 -7.02 -21.17
C GLN A 500 23.87 -6.54 -19.75
N VAL A 501 23.27 -5.42 -19.31
CA VAL A 501 23.45 -4.93 -17.93
C VAL A 501 22.87 -5.93 -16.92
N ARG A 502 21.68 -6.47 -17.17
CA ARG A 502 21.06 -7.50 -16.30
C ARG A 502 21.93 -8.75 -16.17
N ALA A 503 22.50 -9.22 -17.29
CA ALA A 503 23.40 -10.36 -17.30
C ALA A 503 24.69 -10.09 -16.50
N LEU A 504 25.36 -8.97 -16.74
CA LEU A 504 26.57 -8.60 -16.01
C LEU A 504 26.32 -8.38 -14.51
N ALA A 505 25.17 -7.79 -14.15
CA ALA A 505 24.78 -7.56 -12.76
C ALA A 505 24.51 -8.86 -11.99
N THR A 506 24.00 -9.89 -12.66
CA THR A 506 23.67 -11.19 -12.04
C THR A 506 24.76 -12.25 -12.21
N GLN A 507 25.79 -11.98 -13.01
CA GLN A 507 26.89 -12.90 -13.26
C GLN A 507 27.55 -13.37 -11.95
N GLY A 508 27.59 -14.69 -11.76
CA GLY A 508 28.21 -15.32 -10.59
C GLY A 508 27.32 -15.42 -9.34
N LEU A 509 26.04 -15.02 -9.42
CA LEU A 509 25.11 -15.11 -8.29
C LEU A 509 24.30 -16.42 -8.24
N SER A 510 24.56 -17.38 -9.13
CA SER A 510 23.84 -18.67 -9.16
C SER A 510 23.98 -19.46 -7.87
N GLY A 511 25.19 -19.47 -7.27
CA GLY A 511 25.45 -20.09 -5.96
C GLY A 511 24.69 -19.43 -4.80
N LEU A 512 24.19 -18.20 -5.00
CA LEU A 512 23.36 -17.47 -4.05
C LEU A 512 21.86 -17.55 -4.41
N GLY A 513 21.49 -18.43 -5.35
CA GLY A 513 20.10 -18.69 -5.73
C GLY A 513 19.54 -17.75 -6.80
N ILE A 514 20.36 -16.93 -7.45
CA ILE A 514 19.94 -16.02 -8.54
C ILE A 514 20.58 -16.47 -9.85
N ALA A 515 19.79 -17.01 -10.76
CA ALA A 515 20.21 -17.33 -12.11
C ALA A 515 19.22 -16.77 -13.13
N ILE A 516 19.74 -16.32 -14.27
CA ILE A 516 18.91 -15.83 -15.38
C ILE A 516 18.94 -16.81 -16.56
N ASP A 517 17.84 -16.88 -17.29
CA ASP A 517 17.76 -17.51 -18.60
C ASP A 517 18.18 -16.48 -19.65
N GLU A 518 19.30 -16.73 -20.32
CA GLU A 518 19.90 -15.81 -21.27
C GLU A 518 19.02 -15.57 -22.52
N GLU A 519 18.23 -16.55 -22.94
CA GLU A 519 17.31 -16.39 -24.06
C GLU A 519 16.12 -15.53 -23.67
N LYS A 520 15.48 -15.82 -22.53
CA LYS A 520 14.40 -14.97 -22.00
C LYS A 520 14.87 -13.54 -21.75
N ASN A 521 16.07 -13.39 -21.20
CA ASN A 521 16.67 -12.09 -20.90
C ASN A 521 16.86 -11.22 -22.16
N ARG A 522 17.30 -11.81 -23.28
CA ARG A 522 17.44 -11.10 -24.57
C ARG A 522 16.10 -10.77 -25.22
N ASN A 523 15.08 -11.60 -24.98
CA ASN A 523 13.78 -11.51 -25.63
C ASN A 523 12.69 -10.84 -24.78
N VAL A 524 13.07 -10.05 -23.76
CA VAL A 524 12.12 -9.30 -22.92
C VAL A 524 11.28 -8.35 -23.77
N ARG A 525 9.96 -8.44 -23.61
CA ARG A 525 8.96 -7.61 -24.28
C ARG A 525 7.93 -7.10 -23.27
N LEU A 526 8.01 -5.81 -22.94
CA LEU A 526 7.12 -5.15 -21.98
C LEU A 526 5.97 -4.35 -22.65
N ASP A 527 5.92 -4.33 -23.98
CA ASP A 527 4.83 -3.76 -24.78
C ASP A 527 3.51 -4.53 -24.62
N ARG A 528 3.59 -5.83 -24.28
CA ARG A 528 2.44 -6.74 -24.13
C ARG A 528 2.10 -7.10 -22.69
N SER A 529 3.01 -6.86 -21.74
CA SER A 529 2.86 -7.22 -20.33
C SER A 529 3.68 -6.26 -19.45
N ARG A 530 3.17 -5.90 -18.27
CA ARG A 530 3.91 -5.08 -17.30
C ARG A 530 5.11 -5.84 -16.69
N VAL A 531 5.13 -7.18 -16.78
CA VAL A 531 6.13 -8.06 -16.19
C VAL A 531 6.62 -9.10 -17.19
N ALA A 532 7.93 -9.31 -17.24
CA ALA A 532 8.57 -10.41 -17.95
C ALA A 532 9.47 -11.18 -16.99
N GLU A 533 9.32 -12.50 -16.94
CA GLU A 533 10.19 -13.35 -16.12
C GLU A 533 11.39 -13.85 -16.93
N ILE A 534 12.58 -13.70 -16.34
CA ILE A 534 13.86 -14.07 -16.94
C ILE A 534 14.67 -15.02 -16.05
N SER A 535 14.02 -15.67 -15.07
CA SER A 535 14.67 -16.66 -14.21
C SER A 535 15.17 -17.87 -15.01
N GLY A 536 16.37 -18.33 -14.65
CA GLY A 536 16.90 -19.62 -15.08
C GLY A 536 16.19 -20.77 -14.36
N ARG A 537 16.19 -21.98 -14.95
CA ARG A 537 15.49 -23.15 -14.39
C ARG A 537 15.90 -23.50 -12.96
N ASP A 538 17.18 -23.34 -12.64
CA ASP A 538 17.74 -23.65 -11.32
C ASP A 538 17.79 -22.44 -10.37
N SER A 539 17.17 -21.31 -10.77
CA SER A 539 17.10 -20.12 -9.93
C SER A 539 16.13 -20.34 -8.78
N LYS A 540 16.60 -20.16 -7.54
CA LYS A 540 15.74 -20.20 -6.35
C LYS A 540 14.84 -18.97 -6.27
N ALA A 541 15.39 -17.81 -6.63
CA ALA A 541 14.66 -16.55 -6.71
C ALA A 541 14.05 -16.35 -8.10
N ARG A 542 12.86 -15.77 -8.17
CA ARG A 542 12.25 -15.33 -9.44
C ARG A 542 12.94 -14.04 -9.89
N VAL A 543 13.51 -14.03 -11.09
CA VAL A 543 14.12 -12.82 -11.66
C VAL A 543 13.15 -12.21 -12.66
N LEU A 544 12.72 -10.98 -12.41
CA LEU A 544 11.67 -10.29 -13.14
C LEU A 544 12.19 -8.98 -13.73
N VAL A 545 11.71 -8.64 -14.92
CA VAL A 545 11.80 -7.29 -15.48
C VAL A 545 10.41 -6.69 -15.42
N VAL A 546 10.27 -5.55 -14.75
CA VAL A 546 8.98 -4.91 -14.49
C VAL A 546 9.04 -3.48 -15.01
N HIS A 547 8.07 -3.11 -15.85
CA HIS A 547 7.92 -1.72 -16.30
C HIS A 547 7.46 -0.85 -15.13
N THR A 548 8.20 0.20 -14.76
CA THR A 548 7.76 1.10 -13.69
C THR A 548 6.79 2.16 -14.22
N ASP A 549 5.68 2.38 -13.51
CA ASP A 549 4.72 3.46 -13.78
C ASP A 549 4.57 4.33 -12.51
N GLU A 550 5.52 5.25 -12.32
CA GLU A 550 5.53 6.17 -11.18
C GLU A 550 4.31 7.09 -11.18
N SER A 551 3.86 7.53 -12.36
CA SER A 551 2.69 8.39 -12.49
C SER A 551 1.43 7.69 -11.98
N ARG A 552 1.22 6.43 -12.35
CA ARG A 552 0.10 5.62 -11.85
C ARG A 552 0.22 5.37 -10.36
N MET A 553 1.42 5.16 -9.85
CA MET A 553 1.64 5.02 -8.41
C MET A 553 1.31 6.31 -7.65
N ILE A 554 1.67 7.48 -8.18
CA ILE A 554 1.30 8.78 -7.61
C ILE A 554 -0.21 8.99 -7.65
N ALA A 555 -0.89 8.66 -8.76
CA ALA A 555 -2.35 8.71 -8.86
C ALA A 555 -3.01 7.83 -7.78
N ARG A 556 -2.50 6.63 -7.59
CA ARG A 556 -2.97 5.71 -6.54
C ARG A 556 -2.74 6.25 -5.13
N GLU A 557 -1.56 6.79 -4.85
CA GLU A 557 -1.26 7.39 -3.54
C GLU A 557 -2.08 8.68 -3.32
N THR A 558 -2.46 9.39 -4.38
CA THR A 558 -3.39 10.52 -4.35
C THR A 558 -4.78 10.08 -3.89
N LEU A 559 -5.35 9.05 -4.51
CA LEU A 559 -6.63 8.46 -4.07
C LEU A 559 -6.58 8.04 -2.60
N ARG A 560 -5.48 7.41 -2.18
CA ARG A 560 -5.29 6.98 -0.79
C ARG A 560 -5.18 8.17 0.16
N ALA A 561 -4.46 9.22 -0.19
CA ALA A 561 -4.31 10.41 0.64
C ALA A 561 -5.66 11.10 0.84
N LEU A 562 -6.47 11.24 -0.21
CA LEU A 562 -7.83 11.80 -0.11
C LEU A 562 -8.72 10.95 0.78
N GLY A 563 -8.69 9.62 0.60
CA GLY A 563 -9.45 8.70 1.45
C GLY A 563 -9.04 8.76 2.93
N ARG A 564 -7.74 8.93 3.22
CA ARG A 564 -7.23 9.15 4.58
C ARG A 564 -7.70 10.48 5.15
N ASP A 565 -7.64 11.55 4.37
CA ASP A 565 -8.02 12.89 4.78
C ASP A 565 -9.51 13.00 5.14
N GLN A 566 -10.37 12.39 4.32
CA GLN A 566 -11.81 12.29 4.61
C GLN A 566 -12.09 11.53 5.91
N VAL A 567 -11.41 10.40 6.13
CA VAL A 567 -11.56 9.63 7.38
C VAL A 567 -11.00 10.43 8.55
N SER A 568 -9.86 11.08 8.41
CA SER A 568 -9.30 11.97 9.43
C SER A 568 -10.28 13.07 9.82
N ALA A 569 -10.89 13.75 8.85
CA ALA A 569 -11.90 14.79 9.12
C ALA A 569 -13.12 14.25 9.88
N LEU A 570 -13.61 13.07 9.52
CA LEU A 570 -14.68 12.38 10.26
C LEU A 570 -14.26 12.08 11.71
N LEU A 571 -13.04 11.60 11.93
CA LEU A 571 -12.52 11.25 13.26
C LEU A 571 -12.33 12.46 14.16
N HIS A 572 -11.85 13.59 13.62
CA HIS A 572 -11.72 14.83 14.38
C HIS A 572 -13.09 15.36 14.85
N SER A 573 -14.16 15.05 14.12
CA SER A 573 -15.53 15.44 14.50
C SER A 573 -16.15 14.57 15.58
N ASN A 574 -15.65 13.34 15.82
CA ASN A 574 -16.18 12.43 16.84
C ASN A 574 -15.13 11.40 17.34
N PRO A 575 -14.22 11.79 18.26
CA PRO A 575 -13.14 10.93 18.74
C PRO A 575 -13.66 9.95 19.81
N ALA A 576 -14.34 8.89 19.40
CA ALA A 576 -14.75 7.85 20.34
C ALA A 576 -13.52 7.03 20.82
N PRO A 577 -13.39 6.77 22.13
CA PRO A 577 -12.26 6.01 22.68
C PRO A 577 -12.36 4.53 22.33
N ILE A 578 -11.23 3.93 21.98
CA ILE A 578 -11.07 2.50 21.70
C ILE A 578 -10.41 1.85 22.92
N PRO A 579 -11.07 0.93 23.64
CA PRO A 579 -10.48 0.21 24.76
C PRO A 579 -9.25 -0.59 24.31
N ILE A 580 -8.22 -0.67 25.15
CA ILE A 580 -6.98 -1.41 24.89
C ILE A 580 -6.92 -2.65 25.79
N GLU A 581 -6.51 -3.76 25.19
CA GLU A 581 -6.33 -5.04 25.84
C GLU A 581 -4.96 -5.62 25.53
N VAL A 582 -4.20 -5.89 26.59
CA VAL A 582 -2.88 -6.51 26.47
C VAL A 582 -3.08 -8.01 26.42
N SER A 583 -2.70 -8.60 25.28
CA SER A 583 -2.72 -10.05 25.07
C SER A 583 -1.43 -10.64 25.59
N ALA A 584 -1.56 -11.48 26.62
CA ALA A 584 -0.47 -12.31 27.10
C ALA A 584 -0.27 -13.52 26.18
N ARG A 585 0.91 -14.13 26.27
CA ARG A 585 1.23 -15.40 25.59
C ARG A 585 0.16 -16.46 25.87
N HIS A 586 -0.31 -17.14 24.83
CA HIS A 586 -1.36 -18.13 24.98
C HIS A 586 -1.39 -19.14 23.83
N VAL A 587 -2.17 -20.20 24.02
CA VAL A 587 -2.32 -21.30 23.07
C VAL A 587 -3.79 -21.46 22.69
N HIS A 588 -4.04 -21.60 21.41
CA HIS A 588 -5.29 -22.15 20.88
C HIS A 588 -5.03 -23.58 20.42
N LEU A 589 -5.92 -24.50 20.77
CA LEU A 589 -5.81 -25.91 20.41
C LEU A 589 -6.97 -26.34 19.53
N LYS A 590 -6.70 -27.35 18.70
CA LYS A 590 -7.73 -28.12 17.99
C LYS A 590 -8.12 -29.37 18.80
N PRO A 591 -9.30 -29.96 18.56
CA PRO A 591 -9.84 -31.02 19.41
C PRO A 591 -8.89 -32.22 19.59
N GLU A 592 -8.17 -32.60 18.53
CA GLU A 592 -7.23 -33.73 18.57
C GLU A 592 -6.03 -33.44 19.47
N HIS A 593 -5.60 -32.18 19.52
CA HIS A 593 -4.47 -31.74 20.34
C HIS A 593 -4.86 -31.57 21.81
N VAL A 594 -6.10 -31.14 22.09
CA VAL A 594 -6.65 -31.19 23.45
C VAL A 594 -6.62 -32.64 23.96
N SER A 595 -7.10 -33.58 23.14
CA SER A 595 -7.10 -34.99 23.49
C SER A 595 -5.70 -35.56 23.74
N ALA A 596 -4.70 -35.16 22.92
CA ALA A 596 -3.32 -35.61 23.08
C ALA A 596 -2.65 -35.08 24.36
N LEU A 597 -2.97 -33.85 24.78
CA LEU A 597 -2.31 -33.17 25.90
C LEU A 597 -3.01 -33.42 27.25
N PHE A 598 -4.33 -33.62 27.24
CA PHE A 598 -5.17 -33.71 28.45
C PHE A 598 -5.95 -35.03 28.57
N GLY A 599 -5.93 -35.89 27.56
CA GLY A 599 -6.58 -37.20 27.54
C GLY A 599 -7.80 -37.26 26.63
N SER A 600 -8.15 -38.47 26.18
CA SER A 600 -9.28 -38.70 25.27
C SER A 600 -10.60 -38.20 25.86
N ALA A 601 -11.35 -37.42 25.07
CA ALA A 601 -12.64 -36.81 25.45
C ALA A 601 -12.58 -35.75 26.56
N HIS A 602 -11.40 -35.17 26.83
CA HIS A 602 -11.28 -34.01 27.72
C HIS A 602 -11.93 -32.77 27.09
N ALA A 603 -12.81 -32.10 27.83
CA ALA A 603 -13.39 -30.82 27.45
C ALA A 603 -12.68 -29.69 28.19
N LEU A 604 -12.28 -28.63 27.47
CA LEU A 604 -11.63 -27.47 28.08
C LEU A 604 -12.53 -26.81 29.14
N THR A 605 -11.94 -26.53 30.30
CA THR A 605 -12.67 -26.01 31.46
C THR A 605 -12.61 -24.48 31.48
N VAL A 606 -13.76 -23.81 31.56
CA VAL A 606 -13.83 -22.35 31.61
C VAL A 606 -13.31 -21.83 32.95
N ARG A 607 -12.25 -21.02 32.92
CA ARG A 607 -11.74 -20.26 34.06
C ARG A 607 -12.35 -18.86 34.15
N GLY A 608 -12.57 -18.22 33.00
CA GLY A 608 -13.17 -16.89 32.94
C GLY A 608 -13.41 -16.44 31.51
N GLU A 609 -14.47 -15.68 31.29
CA GLU A 609 -14.78 -15.09 29.99
C GLU A 609 -13.75 -14.03 29.61
N LEU A 610 -13.43 -13.97 28.32
CA LEU A 610 -12.66 -12.89 27.74
C LEU A 610 -13.58 -11.78 27.24
N SER A 611 -13.00 -10.64 26.93
CA SER A 611 -13.72 -9.47 26.42
C SER A 611 -14.49 -9.74 25.12
N GLN A 612 -13.92 -10.58 24.26
CA GLN A 612 -14.51 -10.97 22.99
C GLN A 612 -15.59 -12.03 23.24
N PRO A 613 -16.85 -11.78 22.82
CA PRO A 613 -17.97 -12.69 23.04
C PRO A 613 -17.68 -14.13 22.62
N GLY A 614 -17.97 -15.07 23.52
CA GLY A 614 -17.80 -16.51 23.29
C GLY A 614 -16.37 -17.04 23.42
N GLN A 615 -15.38 -16.19 23.70
CA GLN A 615 -14.01 -16.61 24.01
C GLN A 615 -13.80 -16.67 25.53
N PHE A 616 -12.97 -17.61 26.00
CA PHE A 616 -12.70 -17.78 27.42
C PHE A 616 -11.28 -18.27 27.68
N ALA A 617 -10.71 -17.87 28.82
CA ALA A 617 -9.50 -18.48 29.34
C ALA A 617 -9.86 -19.81 29.99
N CYS A 618 -9.01 -20.82 29.78
CA CYS A 618 -9.22 -22.16 30.31
C CYS A 618 -8.47 -22.38 31.64
N GLU A 619 -8.86 -23.34 32.46
CA GLU A 619 -8.05 -23.75 33.64
C GLU A 619 -6.75 -24.45 33.20
N GLU A 620 -6.80 -25.08 32.04
CA GLU A 620 -5.71 -25.82 31.43
C GLU A 620 -4.54 -24.91 31.01
N THR A 621 -3.33 -25.45 31.17
CA THR A 621 -2.08 -24.85 30.71
C THR A 621 -1.16 -25.90 30.13
N VAL A 622 -0.26 -25.48 29.24
CA VAL A 622 0.78 -26.32 28.64
C VAL A 622 2.15 -25.67 28.81
N ASN A 623 3.21 -26.46 28.75
CA ASN A 623 4.57 -25.95 28.60
C ASN A 623 4.92 -25.86 27.11
N LEU A 624 5.56 -24.77 26.73
CA LEU A 624 6.14 -24.56 25.40
C LEU A 624 7.61 -24.95 25.46
N ILE A 625 8.07 -25.83 24.59
CA ILE A 625 9.46 -26.30 24.55
C ILE A 625 10.02 -25.99 23.16
N GLY A 626 10.98 -25.05 23.12
CA GLY A 626 11.72 -24.66 21.93
C GLY A 626 13.17 -25.16 21.95
N PRO A 627 13.94 -24.94 20.87
CA PRO A 627 15.33 -25.43 20.74
C PRO A 627 16.29 -24.93 21.83
N LYS A 628 16.05 -23.73 22.38
CA LYS A 628 16.94 -23.08 23.36
C LYS A 628 16.44 -23.19 24.79
N GLY A 629 15.15 -23.39 25.00
CA GLY A 629 14.54 -23.33 26.33
C GLY A 629 13.05 -23.63 26.32
N ALA A 630 12.42 -23.46 27.49
CA ALA A 630 11.00 -23.74 27.67
C ALA A 630 10.30 -22.62 28.46
N ILE A 631 9.01 -22.43 28.19
CA ILE A 631 8.12 -21.53 28.92
C ILE A 631 7.01 -22.37 29.54
N GLN A 632 6.86 -22.28 30.85
CA GLN A 632 5.93 -23.13 31.59
C GLN A 632 4.56 -22.49 31.78
N ARG A 633 3.53 -23.33 31.92
CA ARG A 633 2.16 -22.95 32.33
C ARG A 633 1.53 -21.88 31.42
N VAL A 634 1.73 -22.00 30.11
CA VAL A 634 1.09 -21.15 29.11
C VAL A 634 -0.39 -21.51 29.01
N ARG A 635 -1.24 -20.48 29.09
CA ARG A 635 -2.69 -20.60 29.18
C ARG A 635 -3.29 -21.03 27.85
N ILE A 636 -4.28 -21.93 27.90
CA ILE A 636 -5.12 -22.24 26.74
C ILE A 636 -6.32 -21.28 26.71
N LEU A 637 -6.67 -20.79 25.52
CA LEU A 637 -7.88 -20.00 25.28
C LEU A 637 -8.86 -20.80 24.42
N GLY A 638 -10.09 -20.88 24.91
CA GLY A 638 -11.22 -21.51 24.25
C GLY A 638 -12.12 -20.51 23.50
N PRO A 639 -12.99 -21.03 22.61
CA PRO A 639 -13.20 -22.43 22.32
C PRO A 639 -12.08 -23.03 21.47
N GLU A 640 -12.09 -24.35 21.31
CA GLU A 640 -11.19 -25.05 20.40
C GLU A 640 -11.30 -24.49 18.97
N ARG A 641 -10.18 -24.46 18.25
CA ARG A 641 -10.08 -23.93 16.89
C ARG A 641 -9.85 -25.06 15.89
N LYS A 642 -10.02 -24.76 14.60
CA LYS A 642 -9.71 -25.71 13.52
C LYS A 642 -8.23 -26.10 13.49
N GLU A 643 -7.36 -25.16 13.84
CA GLU A 643 -5.91 -25.36 13.88
C GLU A 643 -5.35 -24.86 15.20
N SER A 644 -4.25 -25.47 15.63
CA SER A 644 -3.53 -25.02 16.82
C SER A 644 -2.58 -23.88 16.49
N GLN A 645 -2.49 -22.93 17.41
CA GLN A 645 -1.70 -21.73 17.23
C GLN A 645 -1.17 -21.26 18.59
N ILE A 646 0.03 -20.70 18.58
CA ILE A 646 0.68 -20.15 19.76
C ILE A 646 1.04 -18.70 19.45
N GLU A 647 0.57 -17.80 20.29
CA GLU A 647 0.95 -16.39 20.26
C GLU A 647 1.98 -16.16 21.37
N ILE A 648 3.17 -15.69 20.99
CA ILE A 648 4.27 -15.35 21.91
C ILE A 648 4.71 -13.90 21.71
N SER A 649 5.52 -13.38 22.64
CA SER A 649 6.21 -12.10 22.49
C SER A 649 7.63 -12.27 21.91
N MET A 650 8.26 -11.17 21.48
CA MET A 650 9.62 -11.22 20.93
C MET A 650 10.65 -11.63 22.00
N THR A 651 10.45 -11.22 23.24
CA THR A 651 11.26 -11.67 24.38
C THR A 651 11.17 -13.18 24.56
N GLU A 652 10.00 -13.77 24.32
CA GLU A 652 9.76 -15.20 24.44
C GLU A 652 10.32 -16.00 23.25
N GLU A 653 10.28 -15.42 22.05
CA GLU A 653 10.96 -15.93 20.86
C GLU A 653 12.44 -16.20 21.18
N TYR A 654 13.15 -15.22 21.76
CA TYR A 654 14.55 -15.36 22.16
C TYR A 654 14.79 -16.40 23.26
N ALA A 655 13.82 -16.60 24.15
CA ALA A 655 13.91 -17.58 25.23
C ALA A 655 13.73 -19.01 24.71
N LEU A 656 12.79 -19.20 23.78
CA LEU A 656 12.51 -20.48 23.14
C LEU A 656 13.53 -20.84 22.07
N GLY A 657 14.19 -19.86 21.44
CA GLY A 657 15.11 -20.08 20.32
C GLY A 657 14.38 -20.44 19.03
N ILE A 658 13.22 -19.82 18.82
CA ILE A 658 12.39 -19.96 17.62
C ILE A 658 12.47 -18.62 16.89
N HIS A 659 12.19 -18.56 15.58
CA HIS A 659 12.09 -17.29 14.85
C HIS A 659 10.68 -17.11 14.30
N ALA A 660 9.80 -16.57 15.15
CA ALA A 660 8.37 -16.45 14.85
C ALA A 660 8.08 -15.16 14.06
N PRO A 661 7.35 -15.21 12.93
CA PRO A 661 6.99 -14.01 12.20
C PRO A 661 5.84 -13.26 12.89
N ILE A 662 5.77 -11.93 12.67
CA ILE A 662 4.60 -11.13 13.03
C ILE A 662 3.45 -11.45 12.08
N ARG A 663 2.35 -12.01 12.60
CA ARG A 663 1.21 -12.47 11.82
C ARG A 663 -0.11 -12.15 12.50
N MET A 664 -1.18 -12.16 11.72
CA MET A 664 -2.53 -12.12 12.27
C MET A 664 -2.93 -13.47 12.84
N SER A 665 -3.70 -13.46 13.94
CA SER A 665 -4.25 -14.69 14.51
C SER A 665 -5.03 -15.47 13.44
N GLY A 666 -4.67 -16.73 13.23
CA GLY A 666 -5.14 -17.62 12.17
C GLY A 666 -4.22 -17.77 10.95
N ASP A 667 -3.27 -16.84 10.73
CA ASP A 667 -2.29 -16.90 9.63
C ASP A 667 -1.05 -17.70 10.07
N ILE A 668 -1.18 -19.03 10.01
CA ILE A 668 -0.16 -19.99 10.48
C ILE A 668 0.72 -20.58 9.37
N GLU A 669 0.51 -20.21 8.11
CA GLU A 669 1.25 -20.79 6.99
C GLU A 669 2.71 -20.30 6.97
N GLY A 670 3.65 -21.23 6.76
CA GLY A 670 5.09 -20.93 6.76
C GLY A 670 5.66 -20.48 8.11
N THR A 671 4.89 -20.62 9.20
CA THR A 671 5.33 -20.30 10.56
C THR A 671 6.11 -21.47 11.17
N PRO A 672 7.03 -21.21 12.11
CA PRO A 672 7.74 -22.28 12.80
C PRO A 672 6.82 -23.09 13.73
N GLY A 673 7.21 -24.34 13.98
CA GLY A 673 6.59 -25.23 14.94
C GLY A 673 7.19 -25.12 16.35
N ILE A 674 6.61 -25.87 17.29
CA ILE A 674 7.06 -25.96 18.68
C ILE A 674 6.56 -27.25 19.33
N THR A 675 7.23 -27.70 20.38
CA THR A 675 6.74 -28.81 21.20
C THR A 675 5.86 -28.28 22.34
N LEU A 676 4.66 -28.83 22.49
CA LEU A 676 3.75 -28.61 23.59
C LEU A 676 3.80 -29.79 24.55
N GLU A 677 3.85 -29.53 25.85
CA GLU A 677 3.79 -30.54 26.90
C GLU A 677 2.61 -30.26 27.83
N GLY A 678 1.71 -31.24 27.94
CA GLY A 678 0.55 -31.23 28.81
C GLY A 678 0.63 -32.35 29.86
N PRO A 679 -0.34 -32.41 30.79
CA PRO A 679 -0.31 -33.38 31.89
C PRO A 679 -0.46 -34.85 31.47
N LYS A 680 -0.96 -35.13 30.27
CA LYS A 680 -1.17 -36.49 29.75
C LYS A 680 -0.29 -36.86 28.57
N GLY A 681 0.48 -35.93 28.02
CA GLY A 681 1.32 -36.19 26.86
C GLY A 681 2.05 -34.97 26.33
N THR A 682 2.87 -35.23 25.31
CA THR A 682 3.67 -34.24 24.59
C THR A 682 3.28 -34.31 23.11
N LEU A 683 3.22 -33.14 22.46
CA LEU A 683 2.82 -33.00 21.07
C LEU A 683 3.81 -32.07 20.36
N VAL A 684 4.33 -32.48 19.21
CA VAL A 684 5.15 -31.61 18.34
C VAL A 684 4.24 -31.00 17.29
N LEU A 685 4.22 -29.67 17.24
CA LEU A 685 3.60 -28.92 16.15
C LEU A 685 4.64 -28.65 15.08
N ASP A 686 4.27 -28.87 13.83
CA ASP A 686 5.07 -28.57 12.64
C ASP A 686 5.07 -27.07 12.30
N ARG A 687 4.00 -26.37 12.68
CA ARG A 687 3.77 -24.93 12.47
C ARG A 687 2.84 -24.35 13.53
N GLY A 688 2.68 -23.02 13.55
CA GLY A 688 1.64 -22.33 14.31
C GLY A 688 2.13 -21.32 15.34
N VAL A 689 3.45 -21.10 15.46
CA VAL A 689 4.00 -20.10 16.39
C VAL A 689 4.14 -18.74 15.70
N ILE A 690 3.51 -17.71 16.28
CA ILE A 690 3.53 -16.35 15.74
C ILE A 690 3.79 -15.30 16.82
N LEU A 691 4.28 -14.13 16.39
CA LEU A 691 4.13 -12.89 17.13
C LEU A 691 2.80 -12.25 16.71
N ALA A 692 1.93 -11.94 17.66
CA ALA A 692 0.60 -11.41 17.35
C ALA A 692 0.71 -9.99 16.77
N GLN A 693 0.19 -9.80 15.56
CA GLN A 693 0.08 -8.46 14.99
C GLN A 693 -0.99 -7.66 15.76
N ARG A 694 -0.62 -6.47 16.24
CA ARG A 694 -1.56 -5.53 16.85
C ARG A 694 -2.74 -5.22 15.93
N HIS A 695 -3.94 -5.23 16.49
CA HIS A 695 -5.17 -5.09 15.71
C HIS A 695 -6.32 -4.54 16.57
N ILE A 696 -7.39 -4.08 15.93
CA ILE A 696 -8.63 -3.66 16.58
C ILE A 696 -9.75 -4.58 16.13
N HIS A 697 -10.44 -5.18 17.07
CA HIS A 697 -11.71 -5.82 16.83
C HIS A 697 -12.81 -4.76 16.78
N MET A 698 -13.67 -4.81 15.77
CA MET A 698 -14.84 -3.95 15.63
C MET A 698 -16.04 -4.76 15.15
N SER A 699 -17.22 -4.43 15.66
CA SER A 699 -18.48 -4.77 14.99
C SER A 699 -18.66 -3.92 13.71
N PRO A 700 -19.51 -4.34 12.76
CA PRO A 700 -19.81 -3.53 11.58
C PRO A 700 -20.39 -2.13 11.92
N GLU A 701 -21.13 -2.04 13.02
CA GLU A 701 -21.66 -0.80 13.59
C GLU A 701 -20.53 0.16 13.98
N GLU A 702 -19.59 -0.33 14.79
CA GLU A 702 -18.46 0.46 15.27
C GLU A 702 -17.57 0.89 14.11
N ALA A 703 -17.18 -0.05 13.23
CA ALA A 703 -16.36 0.25 12.06
C ALA A 703 -16.97 1.37 11.21
N LEU A 704 -18.28 1.31 10.96
CA LEU A 704 -18.99 2.34 10.21
C LEU A 704 -19.01 3.69 10.96
N SER A 705 -19.21 3.69 12.27
CA SER A 705 -19.17 4.93 13.06
C SER A 705 -17.80 5.61 13.05
N TYR A 706 -16.71 4.83 12.94
CA TYR A 706 -15.34 5.34 12.79
C TYR A 706 -14.96 5.61 11.32
N GLY A 707 -15.85 5.33 10.36
CA GLY A 707 -15.55 5.44 8.93
C GLY A 707 -14.50 4.43 8.43
N LEU A 708 -14.30 3.33 9.17
CA LEU A 708 -13.35 2.26 8.93
C LEU A 708 -14.00 1.03 8.27
N MET A 709 -13.18 0.11 7.78
CA MET A 709 -13.58 -1.17 7.19
C MET A 709 -12.66 -2.29 7.64
N ASP A 710 -13.06 -3.53 7.33
CA ASP A 710 -12.18 -4.69 7.55
C ASP A 710 -10.85 -4.50 6.83
N ARG A 711 -9.75 -4.78 7.53
CA ARG A 711 -8.36 -4.68 7.06
C ARG A 711 -7.87 -3.26 6.76
N ASP A 712 -8.62 -2.22 7.14
CA ASP A 712 -8.03 -0.88 7.25
C ASP A 712 -6.87 -0.93 8.25
N VAL A 713 -5.80 -0.20 7.99
CA VAL A 713 -4.64 -0.08 8.88
C VAL A 713 -4.59 1.35 9.38
N VAL A 714 -4.54 1.54 10.70
CA VAL A 714 -4.77 2.83 11.35
C VAL A 714 -3.66 3.19 12.34
N GLN A 715 -3.64 4.47 12.73
CA GLN A 715 -2.87 4.98 13.87
C GLN A 715 -3.76 5.21 15.08
N ILE A 716 -3.38 4.64 16.22
CA ILE A 716 -4.04 4.87 17.51
C ILE A 716 -3.10 5.63 18.44
N ARG A 717 -3.53 6.78 18.93
CA ARG A 717 -2.84 7.54 19.97
C ARG A 717 -3.33 7.08 21.33
N VAL A 718 -2.41 6.75 22.22
CA VAL A 718 -2.71 6.37 23.59
C VAL A 718 -2.12 7.43 24.51
N ALA A 719 -2.99 8.02 25.33
CA ALA A 719 -2.58 8.94 26.37
C ALA A 719 -2.05 8.15 27.58
N GLY A 720 -0.89 8.52 28.09
CA GLY A 720 -0.23 7.90 29.25
C GLY A 720 0.85 8.83 29.80
N GLU A 721 1.76 8.30 30.66
CA GLU A 721 2.93 9.06 31.14
C GLU A 721 3.83 9.53 29.97
N ARG A 722 3.82 8.78 28.87
CA ARG A 722 4.38 9.16 27.58
C ARG A 722 3.30 9.00 26.52
N GLU A 723 2.96 10.09 25.83
CA GLU A 723 2.04 10.00 24.69
C GLU A 723 2.68 9.22 23.54
N LEU A 724 1.99 8.21 23.05
CA LEU A 724 2.49 7.32 22.00
C LEU A 724 1.44 7.15 20.90
N VAL A 725 1.91 7.04 19.66
CA VAL A 725 1.07 6.73 18.49
C VAL A 725 1.48 5.38 17.93
N PHE A 726 0.60 4.40 18.08
CA PHE A 726 0.74 3.07 17.49
C PHE A 726 0.32 3.12 16.03
N GLY A 727 1.28 2.95 15.12
CA GLY A 727 1.00 2.67 13.71
C GLY A 727 0.86 1.18 13.42
N ASP A 728 0.49 0.88 12.19
CA ASP A 728 0.30 -0.45 11.60
C ASP A 728 -0.74 -1.31 12.36
N VAL A 729 -1.76 -0.67 12.96
CA VAL A 729 -2.84 -1.34 13.68
C VAL A 729 -3.92 -1.78 12.70
N THR A 730 -4.10 -3.09 12.54
CA THR A 730 -5.06 -3.64 11.57
C THR A 730 -6.47 -3.68 12.14
N VAL A 731 -7.46 -3.15 11.44
CA VAL A 731 -8.87 -3.24 11.81
C VAL A 731 -9.43 -4.59 11.35
N ARG A 732 -10.18 -5.26 12.23
CA ARG A 732 -10.87 -6.51 11.96
C ARG A 732 -12.34 -6.32 12.26
N VAL A 733 -13.19 -6.50 11.25
CA VAL A 733 -14.63 -6.29 11.37
C VAL A 733 -15.36 -7.61 11.35
N HIS A 734 -16.08 -7.92 12.43
CA HIS A 734 -16.92 -9.11 12.52
C HIS A 734 -18.14 -8.85 13.42
N PRO A 735 -19.34 -9.37 13.10
CA PRO A 735 -20.54 -9.15 13.93
C PRO A 735 -20.42 -9.62 15.38
N SER A 736 -19.56 -10.60 15.66
CA SER A 736 -19.32 -11.11 17.02
C SER A 736 -18.26 -10.35 17.80
N PHE A 737 -17.56 -9.40 17.16
CA PHE A 737 -16.49 -8.66 17.81
C PHE A 737 -17.04 -7.55 18.68
N ARG A 738 -16.33 -7.31 19.79
CA ARG A 738 -16.50 -6.14 20.65
C ARG A 738 -15.32 -5.21 20.44
N LEU A 739 -15.55 -3.89 20.41
CA LEU A 739 -14.50 -2.90 20.24
C LEU A 739 -13.37 -3.06 21.26
N ALA A 740 -12.20 -3.48 20.79
CA ALA A 740 -10.97 -3.54 21.58
C ALA A 740 -9.74 -3.56 20.67
N MET A 741 -8.74 -2.75 21.00
CA MET A 741 -7.40 -2.82 20.43
C MET A 741 -6.56 -3.82 21.22
N HIS A 742 -6.03 -4.82 20.53
CA HIS A 742 -5.12 -5.81 21.09
C HIS A 742 -3.67 -5.42 20.85
N LEU A 743 -2.89 -5.36 21.93
CA LEU A 743 -1.43 -5.18 21.93
C LEU A 743 -0.75 -6.42 22.52
N ASP A 744 0.44 -6.76 22.04
CA ASP A 744 1.24 -7.79 22.72
C ASP A 744 1.88 -7.24 24.02
N THR A 745 2.40 -8.15 24.83
CA THR A 745 2.95 -7.83 26.15
C THR A 745 4.23 -6.98 26.08
N ASP A 746 5.10 -7.21 25.09
CA ASP A 746 6.34 -6.43 24.93
C ASP A 746 6.00 -5.01 24.46
N GLU A 747 5.07 -4.88 23.51
CA GLU A 747 4.54 -3.59 23.06
C GLU A 747 3.94 -2.79 24.21
N ALA A 748 3.07 -3.42 25.00
CA ALA A 748 2.43 -2.78 26.13
C ALA A 748 3.43 -2.37 27.21
N ASN A 749 4.40 -3.24 27.55
CA ASN A 749 5.43 -2.93 28.54
C ASN A 749 6.35 -1.80 28.08
N ALA A 750 6.78 -1.81 26.82
CA ALA A 750 7.60 -0.75 26.23
C ALA A 750 6.88 0.60 26.24
N ALA A 751 5.55 0.58 26.08
CA ALA A 751 4.69 1.75 26.11
C ALA A 751 4.12 2.09 27.50
N GLN A 752 4.38 1.27 28.52
CA GLN A 752 3.78 1.36 29.86
C GLN A 752 2.25 1.36 29.87
N ILE A 753 1.64 0.61 28.95
CA ILE A 753 0.20 0.47 28.79
C ILE A 753 -0.31 -0.73 29.55
N LYS A 754 -1.52 -0.61 30.11
CA LYS A 754 -2.24 -1.69 30.79
C LYS A 754 -3.62 -1.88 30.18
N THR A 755 -4.13 -3.11 30.24
CA THR A 755 -5.52 -3.43 29.85
C THR A 755 -6.51 -2.49 30.55
N GLY A 756 -7.48 -1.98 29.81
CA GLY A 756 -8.49 -1.03 30.30
C GLY A 756 -8.16 0.44 30.05
N GLN A 757 -6.94 0.77 29.61
CA GLN A 757 -6.67 2.08 29.01
C GLN A 757 -7.42 2.23 27.68
N SER A 758 -7.49 3.45 27.17
CA SER A 758 -8.12 3.73 25.88
C SER A 758 -7.18 4.48 24.95
N GLY A 759 -7.29 4.16 23.67
CA GLY A 759 -6.67 4.89 22.58
C GLY A 759 -7.70 5.70 21.81
N VAL A 760 -7.23 6.70 21.08
CA VAL A 760 -8.03 7.50 20.16
C VAL A 760 -7.49 7.24 18.76
N LEU A 761 -8.40 6.95 17.83
CA LEU A 761 -8.08 6.80 16.42
C LEU A 761 -7.64 8.15 15.84
N VAL A 762 -6.40 8.22 15.37
CA VAL A 762 -5.76 9.45 14.87
C VAL A 762 -5.92 9.60 13.38
N SER A 763 -5.59 8.54 12.65
CA SER A 763 -5.56 8.57 11.19
C SER A 763 -5.68 7.16 10.61
N LEU A 764 -6.21 7.09 9.39
CA LEU A 764 -6.08 5.91 8.55
C LEU A 764 -4.70 5.94 7.88
N GLN A 765 -3.91 4.86 7.95
CA GLN A 765 -2.62 4.76 7.24
C GLN A 765 -2.78 4.11 5.88
N HIS A 766 -3.51 2.99 5.83
CA HIS A 766 -3.71 2.23 4.62
C HIS A 766 -5.11 1.62 4.58
N ARG A 767 -5.85 1.88 3.50
CA ARG A 767 -7.07 1.19 3.14
C ARG A 767 -6.79 0.09 2.12
N ARG A 768 -7.14 -1.18 2.43
CA ARG A 768 -7.15 -2.24 1.41
C ARG A 768 -8.42 -2.07 0.57
N HIS A 769 -8.25 -2.13 -0.76
CA HIS A 769 -9.34 -2.13 -1.72
C HIS A 769 -9.63 -3.56 -2.14
#